data_AF-A0A943Q5Q9-F1
#
_entry.id   AF-A0A943Q5Q9-F1
#
_cell.length_a   1.000
_cell.length_b   1.000
_cell.length_c   1.000
_cell.angle_alpha   90.00
_cell.angle_beta   90.00
_cell.angle_gamma   90.00
#
_symmetry.space_group_name_H-M   'P 1'
#
loop_
_entity.id
_entity.type
_entity.pdbx_description
1 polymer ?
#
loop_
_entity_poly.entity_id
_entity_poly.type
_entity_poly.pdbx_seq_one_letter_code
_entity_poly.pdbx_strand_id
1 'polypeptide(L)'
;MDKEFERLLASPPKQFRPIPFWSWNARLCEEETTQQLAQMDEAGIGGVFMHARGGLQTGYMGHEWMDNIRAAVAECKRRGMSAWGYDENGWPSGFGGGFVNRMGAKYQQKYLRCSHTPPRENAVSITSIPVQGQLFYFYYEINQNYVDLLDPKVTRAFLRSVHQQYKRRLGEQMGGLAGFFTDEPQLSRSGYPWSQTLPTAYRKRYGEPLLERLPDLFFPTDTASRTRVRYWRLVTDLFAEHYAKQVSSWCHENGVKLTGHLVCEETLGSQLTSNGACMPHYEYFDIPGIDWLGRGVADCLTPLQASSVAHQLGRQQILSESFAMCGWNVSFEELRWIFEWQMVRGITLLCQHLEPYSLAGIRKRDYPAALFIQQPWWKEYSRFNDFVSRIGMLLTLGSVHFDVLLLHPQQSAWLLYDGSEEGKAKIDALNASLLSVIKALEDAQIPFHLGDDRILAQHAQVEGKRLCVGTQRYRAVIVPPCRSLDAQVLSLLTQFSQNGGTLLWVKQETHTAPAHEAGLPSMVDGVSCTDPYRLAAASICVPLLHVAQAIPSCCKPLSLSFGDGSPAAGIAATMRDFDQEGFRMYYLVNTDSPACTLIVRTKGADAVIFDPTSGKKKPVSFVREDGELRFSLNMEQRDSAVVFVFEKTQGFYAGRKKKKMTAHPRSIAPNLSPTWEIVRSDPNALTLDRCDCFFHGKPAGKNLPAIEITELACALAQPVELRLVYRFHIAQPLSGPLYLVCEAPKNYRFTINGKIARLSPCGYYRDKSLVKLNISKFVKSGCNELCMDTCFQQYGSVYSDFRAAAEGFEPVRNRLTYDEEVEAVYLVGNFRVDTPGVFQAGQREDSLYQGNFSLTPPSPYVCSGGLVEQGFPFFSGQMTLRNTFQLTQEECQGRCLRFAKRGAIVLNIRVNGRPAGKIFWRPYEISLDGLLHEGENKIEITLTGSLRNLLGPHHLKEGECYSVSPGSFYRRSRVWRDGDNPDWTDGYSFVEFGLFLK
;
A
#
# COMPACT_ATOMS: atom_id res chain seq x y z
N MET A 1 0.82 25.11 25.49
CA MET A 1 0.76 23.66 25.24
C MET A 1 1.04 22.93 26.54
N ASP A 2 0.20 21.98 26.91
CA ASP A 2 0.37 21.23 28.15
C ASP A 2 1.55 20.24 28.07
N LYS A 3 2.20 19.98 29.21
CA LYS A 3 3.34 19.06 29.35
C LYS A 3 2.99 17.63 28.95
N GLU A 4 1.74 17.21 29.16
CA GLU A 4 1.30 15.88 28.73
C GLU A 4 1.31 15.75 27.21
N PHE A 5 0.80 16.74 26.48
CA PHE A 5 0.83 16.74 25.01
C PHE A 5 2.26 16.73 24.45
N GLU A 6 3.18 17.51 25.06
CA GLU A 6 4.61 17.47 24.70
C GLU A 6 5.22 16.07 24.87
N ARG A 7 4.82 15.33 25.92
CA ARG A 7 5.26 13.96 26.16
C ARG A 7 4.74 13.01 25.06
N LEU A 8 3.48 13.18 24.64
CA LEU A 8 2.89 12.41 23.54
C LEU A 8 3.62 12.68 22.20
N LEU A 9 3.98 13.93 21.92
CA LEU A 9 4.75 14.29 20.72
C LEU A 9 6.15 13.66 20.72
N ALA A 10 6.79 13.55 21.88
CA ALA A 10 8.10 12.92 21.98
C ALA A 10 8.04 11.40 21.73
N SER A 11 7.03 10.73 22.31
CA SER A 11 6.83 9.28 22.18
C SER A 11 5.35 8.97 21.93
N PRO A 12 4.94 8.74 20.67
CA PRO A 12 3.54 8.49 20.36
C PRO A 12 3.06 7.17 20.99
N PRO A 13 1.87 7.16 21.64
CA PRO A 13 1.26 5.96 22.18
C PRO A 13 1.03 4.86 21.13
N LYS A 14 0.97 3.60 21.59
CA LYS A 14 0.85 2.42 20.72
C LYS A 14 -0.41 2.40 19.85
N GLN A 15 -1.51 2.98 20.31
CA GLN A 15 -2.76 3.06 19.52
C GLN A 15 -2.64 3.93 18.25
N PHE A 16 -1.62 4.79 18.14
CA PHE A 16 -1.34 5.59 16.95
C PHE A 16 -0.17 5.06 16.14
N ARG A 17 0.45 3.96 16.59
CA ARG A 17 1.54 3.30 15.89
C ARG A 17 0.99 2.34 14.83
N PRO A 18 1.77 2.05 13.77
CA PRO A 18 1.32 1.17 12.70
C PRO A 18 0.87 -0.21 13.20
N ILE A 19 -0.06 -0.82 12.47
CA ILE A 19 -0.60 -2.15 12.73
C ILE A 19 -0.47 -2.94 11.42
N PRO A 20 0.66 -3.63 11.18
CA PRO A 20 0.89 -4.36 9.94
C PRO A 20 0.07 -5.63 9.80
N PHE A 21 0.00 -6.11 8.57
CA PHE A 21 -0.24 -7.52 8.30
C PHE A 21 0.95 -8.37 8.69
N TRP A 22 0.79 -9.12 9.77
CA TRP A 22 1.73 -10.15 10.16
C TRP A 22 1.33 -11.46 9.50
N SER A 23 1.96 -11.74 8.35
CA SER A 23 1.63 -12.90 7.52
C SER A 23 2.10 -14.19 8.17
N TRP A 24 1.15 -14.90 8.75
CA TRP A 24 1.29 -16.28 9.20
C TRP A 24 1.32 -17.20 7.99
N ASN A 25 2.53 -17.43 7.52
CA ASN A 25 2.82 -18.13 6.27
C ASN A 25 3.80 -19.29 6.49
N ALA A 26 3.86 -19.91 7.67
CA ALA A 26 4.72 -21.06 7.92
C ALA A 26 4.01 -22.04 8.87
N ARG A 27 4.70 -23.08 9.33
CA ARG A 27 4.25 -23.77 10.54
C ARG A 27 4.49 -22.86 11.74
N LEU A 28 3.43 -22.56 12.47
CA LEU A 28 3.45 -21.62 13.58
C LEU A 28 3.89 -22.31 14.88
N CYS A 29 4.61 -21.58 15.73
CA CYS A 29 4.92 -21.99 17.09
C CYS A 29 4.93 -20.78 18.03
N GLU A 30 4.55 -21.00 19.28
CA GLU A 30 4.35 -19.92 20.26
C GLU A 30 5.65 -19.16 20.57
N GLU A 31 6.79 -19.86 20.57
CA GLU A 31 8.12 -19.27 20.84
C GLU A 31 8.53 -18.24 19.78
N GLU A 32 8.38 -18.58 18.50
CA GLU A 32 8.67 -17.65 17.40
C GLU A 32 7.61 -16.55 17.33
N THR A 33 6.33 -16.88 17.54
CA THR A 33 5.24 -15.91 17.64
C THR A 33 5.55 -14.81 18.67
N THR A 34 5.95 -15.20 19.88
CA THR A 34 6.29 -14.24 20.93
C THR A 34 7.59 -13.48 20.65
N GLN A 35 8.59 -14.14 20.04
CA GLN A 35 9.85 -13.50 19.63
C GLN A 35 9.61 -12.43 18.56
N GLN A 36 8.79 -12.70 17.54
CA GLN A 36 8.52 -11.77 16.45
C GLN A 36 7.72 -10.55 16.94
N LEU A 37 6.76 -10.75 17.84
CA LEU A 37 6.05 -9.64 18.52
C LEU A 37 7.02 -8.75 19.31
N ALA A 38 8.04 -9.33 19.95
CA ALA A 38 9.09 -8.56 20.62
C ALA A 38 9.85 -7.66 19.66
N GLN A 39 10.21 -8.21 18.50
CA GLN A 39 10.96 -7.48 17.48
C GLN A 39 10.13 -6.35 16.87
N MET A 40 8.84 -6.59 16.63
CA MET A 40 7.92 -5.55 16.14
C MET A 40 7.75 -4.42 17.15
N ASP A 41 7.57 -4.74 18.44
CA ASP A 41 7.48 -3.76 19.52
C ASP A 41 8.74 -2.86 19.58
N GLU A 42 9.93 -3.47 19.51
CA GLU A 42 11.21 -2.76 19.46
C GLU A 42 11.34 -1.86 18.22
N ALA A 43 10.73 -2.24 17.10
CA ALA A 43 10.67 -1.44 15.87
C ALA A 43 9.55 -0.38 15.89
N GLY A 44 8.85 -0.20 17.02
CA GLY A 44 7.84 0.85 17.18
C GLY A 44 6.50 0.55 16.51
N ILE A 45 6.15 -0.73 16.33
CA ILE A 45 4.84 -1.20 15.86
C ILE A 45 3.84 -1.24 17.03
N GLY A 46 2.60 -0.82 16.77
CA GLY A 46 1.54 -0.66 17.78
C GLY A 46 0.64 -1.86 17.98
N GLY A 47 0.59 -2.76 16.99
CA GLY A 47 -0.30 -3.92 16.98
C GLY A 47 -0.01 -4.82 15.79
N VAL A 48 -0.80 -5.88 15.61
CA VAL A 48 -0.70 -6.77 14.46
C VAL A 48 -2.06 -7.29 14.02
N PHE A 49 -2.22 -7.49 12.72
CA PHE A 49 -3.25 -8.35 12.13
C PHE A 49 -2.64 -9.74 11.91
N MET A 50 -3.16 -10.77 12.60
CA MET A 50 -2.68 -12.16 12.48
C MET A 50 -3.21 -12.79 11.19
N HIS A 51 -2.52 -12.53 10.09
CA HIS A 51 -2.99 -12.71 8.71
C HIS A 51 -2.62 -14.09 8.16
N ALA A 52 -3.59 -14.95 7.88
CA ALA A 52 -3.36 -16.22 7.19
C ALA A 52 -2.97 -15.97 5.72
N ARG A 53 -1.81 -16.48 5.29
CA ARG A 53 -1.24 -16.17 3.98
C ARG A 53 -0.66 -17.40 3.28
N GLY A 54 -0.49 -17.33 1.97
CA GLY A 54 0.11 -18.39 1.16
C GLY A 54 1.43 -18.91 1.76
N GLY A 55 1.54 -20.23 1.86
CA GLY A 55 2.63 -20.91 2.57
C GLY A 55 2.32 -21.35 4.00
N LEU A 56 1.13 -21.03 4.54
CA LEU A 56 0.69 -21.46 5.87
C LEU A 56 0.58 -23.00 5.97
N GLN A 57 1.47 -23.60 6.76
CA GLN A 57 1.46 -25.06 7.01
C GLN A 57 0.59 -25.45 8.21
N THR A 58 0.35 -24.52 9.14
CA THR A 58 -0.57 -24.74 10.26
C THR A 58 -2.02 -24.67 9.77
N GLY A 59 -2.83 -25.70 10.04
CA GLY A 59 -4.22 -25.72 9.61
C GLY A 59 -5.03 -24.53 10.15
N TYR A 60 -5.55 -23.70 9.25
CA TYR A 60 -6.39 -22.53 9.59
C TYR A 60 -7.59 -22.96 10.44
N MET A 61 -7.86 -22.22 11.52
CA MET A 61 -8.88 -22.56 12.53
C MET A 61 -8.67 -23.92 13.24
N GLY A 62 -7.48 -24.51 13.12
CA GLY A 62 -7.08 -25.71 13.86
C GLY A 62 -6.74 -25.45 15.33
N HIS A 63 -6.27 -26.48 16.03
CA HIS A 63 -5.80 -26.35 17.42
C HIS A 63 -4.51 -25.51 17.50
N GLU A 64 -3.49 -25.87 16.71
CA GLU A 64 -2.21 -25.13 16.65
C GLU A 64 -2.40 -23.66 16.27
N TRP A 65 -3.35 -23.34 15.37
CA TRP A 65 -3.73 -21.96 15.04
C TRP A 65 -4.24 -21.22 16.27
N MET A 66 -5.18 -21.81 17.00
CA MET A 66 -5.80 -21.17 18.18
C MET A 66 -4.83 -21.06 19.36
N ASP A 67 -3.89 -22.00 19.51
CA ASP A 67 -2.80 -21.89 20.48
C ASP A 67 -1.91 -20.68 20.18
N ASN A 68 -1.52 -20.49 18.91
CA ASN A 68 -0.76 -19.32 18.51
C ASN A 68 -1.54 -18.01 18.68
N ILE A 69 -2.85 -17.99 18.40
CA ILE A 69 -3.70 -16.81 18.65
C ILE A 69 -3.68 -16.46 20.15
N ARG A 70 -3.81 -17.45 21.05
CA ARG A 70 -3.75 -17.21 22.49
C ARG A 70 -2.38 -16.66 22.92
N ALA A 71 -1.30 -17.25 22.42
CA ALA A 71 0.07 -16.77 22.70
C ALA A 71 0.27 -15.33 22.21
N ALA A 72 -0.17 -15.02 20.99
CA ALA A 72 -0.07 -13.69 20.40
C ALA A 72 -0.91 -12.65 21.18
N VAL A 73 -2.15 -12.97 21.53
CA VAL A 73 -3.03 -12.10 22.33
C VAL A 73 -2.42 -11.82 23.71
N ALA A 74 -1.91 -12.85 24.38
CA ALA A 74 -1.27 -12.70 25.69
C ALA A 74 -0.02 -11.82 25.62
N GLU A 75 0.82 -12.02 24.61
CA GLU A 75 2.05 -11.25 24.43
C GLU A 75 1.79 -9.80 24.02
N CYS A 76 0.84 -9.57 23.10
CA CYS A 76 0.38 -8.23 22.76
C CYS A 76 -0.12 -7.48 24.00
N LYS A 77 -0.95 -8.13 24.83
CA LYS A 77 -1.44 -7.56 26.10
C LYS A 77 -0.28 -7.20 27.04
N ARG A 78 0.71 -8.08 27.20
CA ARG A 78 1.89 -7.84 28.05
C ARG A 78 2.70 -6.63 27.58
N ARG A 79 2.74 -6.38 26.27
CA ARG A 79 3.44 -5.25 25.66
C ARG A 79 2.58 -4.00 25.56
N GLY A 80 1.25 -4.10 25.69
CA GLY A 80 0.33 -3.00 25.39
C GLY A 80 0.16 -2.75 23.88
N MET A 81 0.41 -3.76 23.06
CA MET A 81 0.10 -3.77 21.63
C MET A 81 -1.34 -4.26 21.39
N SER A 82 -1.96 -3.86 20.28
CA SER A 82 -3.27 -4.39 19.90
C SER A 82 -3.15 -5.66 19.05
N ALA A 83 -3.79 -6.75 19.47
CA ALA A 83 -3.94 -7.97 18.67
C ALA A 83 -5.25 -7.92 17.88
N TRP A 84 -5.20 -8.17 16.57
CA TRP A 84 -6.37 -8.20 15.70
C TRP A 84 -6.47 -9.52 14.96
N GLY A 85 -7.68 -10.08 14.93
CA GLY A 85 -7.97 -11.26 14.13
C GLY A 85 -8.07 -10.89 12.65
N TYR A 86 -7.49 -11.70 11.79
CA TYR A 86 -7.79 -11.67 10.36
C TYR A 86 -8.84 -12.76 10.08
N ASP A 87 -9.94 -12.39 9.43
CA ASP A 87 -11.15 -13.21 9.38
C ASP A 87 -11.23 -14.17 8.18
N GLU A 88 -10.13 -14.33 7.44
CA GLU A 88 -10.08 -15.11 6.20
C GLU A 88 -8.80 -15.98 6.08
N ASN A 89 -8.78 -16.91 5.13
CA ASN A 89 -7.59 -17.62 4.64
C ASN A 89 -7.59 -17.66 3.11
N GLY A 90 -6.77 -16.80 2.50
CA GLY A 90 -6.73 -16.57 1.06
C GLY A 90 -7.79 -15.55 0.62
N TRP A 91 -7.62 -14.30 1.04
CA TRP A 91 -8.49 -13.13 0.72
C TRP A 91 -9.13 -13.22 -0.67
N PRO A 92 -10.41 -12.79 -0.81
CA PRO A 92 -11.12 -11.80 0.01
C PRO A 92 -12.04 -12.36 1.11
N SER A 93 -12.41 -11.57 2.13
CA SER A 93 -13.23 -11.97 3.27
C SER A 93 -14.66 -12.38 2.93
N GLY A 94 -15.26 -13.21 3.78
CA GLY A 94 -16.68 -13.59 3.74
C GLY A 94 -16.92 -15.07 3.42
N PHE A 95 -15.91 -15.82 3.00
CA PHE A 95 -16.06 -17.25 2.66
C PHE A 95 -15.36 -18.19 3.66
N GLY A 96 -14.45 -17.67 4.49
CA GLY A 96 -13.85 -18.31 5.65
C GLY A 96 -13.05 -19.56 5.29
N GLY A 97 -12.01 -19.46 4.47
CA GLY A 97 -11.14 -20.56 4.06
C GLY A 97 -11.88 -21.64 3.25
N GLY A 98 -12.97 -21.27 2.61
CA GLY A 98 -13.82 -22.19 1.85
C GLY A 98 -14.99 -22.79 2.63
N PHE A 99 -15.20 -22.45 3.91
CA PHE A 99 -16.26 -23.08 4.72
C PHE A 99 -17.67 -22.75 4.22
N VAL A 100 -17.90 -21.52 3.73
CA VAL A 100 -19.24 -21.04 3.38
C VAL A 100 -19.65 -21.46 1.97
N ASN A 101 -18.80 -21.25 0.96
CA ASN A 101 -19.11 -21.60 -0.44
C ASN A 101 -19.21 -23.12 -0.66
N ARG A 102 -18.57 -23.94 0.20
CA ARG A 102 -18.77 -25.40 0.22
C ARG A 102 -20.16 -25.85 0.69
N MET A 103 -20.97 -24.96 1.27
CA MET A 103 -22.36 -25.26 1.65
C MET A 103 -23.32 -25.34 0.44
N GLY A 104 -22.83 -25.07 -0.78
CA GLY A 104 -23.52 -25.32 -2.04
C GLY A 104 -24.01 -24.05 -2.75
N ALA A 105 -24.57 -24.25 -3.96
CA ALA A 105 -24.96 -23.21 -4.92
C ALA A 105 -25.77 -22.03 -4.37
N LYS A 106 -26.53 -22.25 -3.29
CA LYS A 106 -27.29 -21.20 -2.62
C LYS A 106 -26.38 -20.13 -2.01
N TYR A 107 -25.25 -20.52 -1.42
CA TYR A 107 -24.30 -19.63 -0.74
C TYR A 107 -23.27 -19.02 -1.69
N GLN A 108 -23.13 -19.60 -2.88
CA GLN A 108 -22.13 -19.22 -3.86
C GLN A 108 -22.52 -17.93 -4.59
N GLN A 109 -21.52 -17.11 -4.94
CA GLN A 109 -21.69 -15.86 -5.67
C GLN A 109 -22.32 -16.10 -7.05
N LYS A 110 -23.13 -15.15 -7.54
CA LYS A 110 -23.87 -15.29 -8.80
C LYS A 110 -23.80 -14.01 -9.62
N TYR A 111 -23.78 -14.17 -10.95
CA TYR A 111 -23.72 -13.06 -11.88
C TYR A 111 -24.85 -13.10 -12.88
N LEU A 112 -25.58 -12.00 -13.02
CA LEU A 112 -26.62 -11.85 -14.03
C LEU A 112 -25.98 -11.66 -15.43
N ARG A 113 -26.54 -12.35 -16.42
CA ARG A 113 -26.12 -12.35 -17.82
C ARG A 113 -27.34 -12.26 -18.74
N CYS A 114 -27.07 -11.81 -19.97
CA CYS A 114 -28.05 -11.69 -21.04
C CYS A 114 -27.44 -12.24 -22.34
N SER A 115 -28.18 -13.05 -23.09
CA SER A 115 -27.79 -13.56 -24.40
C SER A 115 -28.99 -13.65 -25.33
N HIS A 116 -28.75 -13.58 -26.65
CA HIS A 116 -29.77 -13.87 -27.68
C HIS A 116 -29.86 -15.38 -28.00
N THR A 117 -29.01 -16.19 -27.40
CA THR A 117 -29.05 -17.65 -27.47
C THR A 117 -29.37 -18.25 -26.10
N PRO A 118 -29.98 -19.44 -26.03
CA PRO A 118 -30.23 -20.13 -24.77
C PRO A 118 -28.94 -20.32 -23.94
N PRO A 119 -29.02 -20.25 -22.60
CA PRO A 119 -27.86 -20.42 -21.73
C PRO A 119 -27.22 -21.81 -21.87
N ARG A 120 -25.91 -21.88 -21.60
CA ARG A 120 -25.14 -23.14 -21.55
C ARG A 120 -25.55 -23.97 -20.32
N GLU A 121 -25.22 -25.27 -20.29
CA GLU A 121 -25.61 -26.20 -19.20
C GLU A 121 -25.25 -25.72 -17.77
N ASN A 122 -24.19 -24.91 -17.59
CA ASN A 122 -23.74 -24.45 -16.28
C ASN A 122 -24.39 -23.11 -15.82
N ALA A 123 -25.39 -22.61 -16.55
CA ALA A 123 -26.11 -21.39 -16.25
C ALA A 123 -27.56 -21.69 -15.86
N VAL A 124 -28.12 -20.86 -14.96
CA VAL A 124 -29.50 -21.03 -14.48
C VAL A 124 -30.41 -19.97 -15.11
N SER A 125 -31.36 -20.42 -15.94
CA SER A 125 -32.36 -19.56 -16.57
C SER A 125 -33.22 -18.84 -15.54
N ILE A 126 -33.44 -17.54 -15.75
CA ILE A 126 -34.36 -16.71 -14.95
C ILE A 126 -35.66 -16.49 -15.74
N THR A 127 -35.55 -15.93 -16.94
CA THR A 127 -36.68 -15.61 -17.83
C THR A 127 -36.18 -15.34 -19.26
N SER A 128 -37.10 -15.28 -20.23
CA SER A 128 -36.82 -14.86 -21.60
C SER A 128 -37.81 -13.77 -22.02
N ILE A 129 -37.30 -12.66 -22.55
CA ILE A 129 -38.12 -11.47 -22.87
C ILE A 129 -37.79 -10.99 -24.29
N PRO A 130 -38.79 -10.72 -25.14
CA PRO A 130 -38.56 -10.10 -26.45
C PRO A 130 -38.16 -8.62 -26.28
N VAL A 131 -37.05 -8.23 -26.89
CA VAL A 131 -36.56 -6.86 -26.95
C VAL A 131 -36.35 -6.51 -28.42
N GLN A 132 -37.03 -5.46 -28.90
CA GLN A 132 -36.95 -5.00 -30.30
C GLN A 132 -37.17 -6.11 -31.35
N GLY A 133 -38.07 -7.06 -31.07
CA GLY A 133 -38.41 -8.16 -31.99
C GLY A 133 -37.47 -9.37 -31.92
N GLN A 134 -36.44 -9.34 -31.07
CA GLN A 134 -35.54 -10.47 -30.83
C GLN A 134 -35.72 -11.01 -29.40
N LEU A 135 -35.73 -12.33 -29.23
CA LEU A 135 -35.86 -12.97 -27.92
C LEU A 135 -34.50 -12.99 -27.20
N PHE A 136 -34.44 -12.43 -25.99
CA PHE A 136 -33.26 -12.47 -25.13
C PHE A 136 -33.52 -13.34 -23.89
N TYR A 137 -32.51 -14.12 -23.53
CA TYR A 137 -32.48 -14.99 -22.36
C TYR A 137 -31.70 -14.32 -21.23
N PHE A 138 -32.36 -14.16 -20.09
CA PHE A 138 -31.74 -13.68 -18.86
C PHE A 138 -31.50 -14.86 -17.94
N TYR A 139 -30.26 -15.00 -17.49
CA TYR A 139 -29.80 -16.13 -16.68
C TYR A 139 -28.73 -15.66 -15.71
N TYR A 140 -28.38 -16.49 -14.74
CA TYR A 140 -27.21 -16.25 -13.92
C TYR A 140 -26.20 -17.40 -13.98
N GLU A 141 -24.93 -17.02 -13.89
CA GLU A 141 -23.80 -17.93 -13.73
C GLU A 141 -23.42 -18.00 -12.25
N ILE A 142 -22.95 -19.17 -11.80
CA ILE A 142 -22.54 -19.38 -10.42
C ILE A 142 -21.01 -19.38 -10.36
N ASN A 143 -20.47 -18.49 -9.55
CA ASN A 143 -19.08 -18.56 -9.12
C ASN A 143 -18.99 -19.40 -7.85
N GLN A 144 -18.66 -20.69 -7.99
CA GLN A 144 -18.64 -21.66 -6.88
C GLN A 144 -17.57 -21.39 -5.80
N ASN A 145 -16.71 -20.46 -6.15
CA ASN A 145 -15.41 -20.21 -5.59
C ASN A 145 -15.47 -19.03 -4.59
N TYR A 146 -16.54 -18.22 -4.63
CA TYR A 146 -16.80 -17.17 -3.67
C TYR A 146 -18.28 -17.16 -3.23
N VAL A 147 -18.70 -16.17 -2.45
CA VAL A 147 -19.98 -16.17 -1.73
C VAL A 147 -20.93 -15.02 -2.11
N ASP A 148 -22.23 -15.25 -1.97
CA ASP A 148 -23.30 -14.28 -2.23
C ASP A 148 -23.53 -13.38 -1.01
N LEU A 149 -22.78 -12.27 -0.92
CA LEU A 149 -22.87 -11.32 0.18
C LEU A 149 -24.15 -10.45 0.17
N LEU A 150 -25.01 -10.58 -0.86
CA LEU A 150 -26.32 -9.94 -0.89
C LEU A 150 -27.39 -10.73 -0.13
N ASP A 151 -27.17 -12.01 0.18
CA ASP A 151 -28.07 -12.79 1.06
C ASP A 151 -27.58 -12.72 2.51
N PRO A 152 -28.38 -12.16 3.44
CA PRO A 152 -27.94 -11.99 4.82
C PRO A 152 -27.72 -13.33 5.54
N LYS A 153 -28.26 -14.45 5.04
CA LYS A 153 -28.02 -15.80 5.55
C LYS A 153 -26.59 -16.28 5.29
N VAL A 154 -25.96 -15.80 4.21
CA VAL A 154 -24.59 -16.15 3.84
C VAL A 154 -23.61 -15.49 4.81
N THR A 155 -23.77 -14.20 5.09
CA THR A 155 -22.97 -13.51 6.12
C THR A 155 -23.14 -14.16 7.50
N ARG A 156 -24.35 -14.57 7.88
CA ARG A 156 -24.54 -15.33 9.14
C ARG A 156 -23.83 -16.68 9.14
N ALA A 157 -23.74 -17.35 8.00
CA ALA A 157 -22.95 -18.58 7.89
C ALA A 157 -21.45 -18.30 8.06
N PHE A 158 -20.94 -17.21 7.48
CA PHE A 158 -19.57 -16.74 7.69
C PHE A 158 -19.28 -16.45 9.17
N LEU A 159 -20.10 -15.60 9.82
CA LEU A 159 -19.94 -15.25 11.23
C LEU A 159 -19.89 -16.48 12.15
N ARG A 160 -20.73 -17.51 11.88
CA ARG A 160 -20.72 -18.77 12.64
C ARG A 160 -19.49 -19.62 12.40
N SER A 161 -18.97 -19.62 11.16
CA SER A 161 -17.82 -20.41 10.75
C SER A 161 -16.48 -19.81 11.21
N VAL A 162 -16.42 -18.49 11.41
CA VAL A 162 -15.17 -17.76 11.70
C VAL A 162 -15.25 -17.06 13.06
N HIS A 163 -15.90 -15.90 13.17
CA HIS A 163 -15.86 -15.09 14.39
C HIS A 163 -16.42 -15.79 15.63
N GLN A 164 -17.52 -16.54 15.47
CA GLN A 164 -18.10 -17.33 16.55
C GLN A 164 -17.15 -18.44 17.03
N GLN A 165 -16.26 -18.93 16.16
CA GLN A 165 -15.23 -19.90 16.53
C GLN A 165 -14.14 -19.26 17.37
N TYR A 166 -13.67 -18.06 17.01
CA TYR A 166 -12.77 -17.28 17.85
C TYR A 166 -13.38 -17.04 19.24
N LYS A 167 -14.60 -16.51 19.31
CA LYS A 167 -15.29 -16.27 20.60
C LYS A 167 -15.36 -17.55 21.44
N ARG A 168 -15.79 -18.66 20.84
CA ARG A 168 -15.95 -19.94 21.55
C ARG A 168 -14.62 -20.49 22.06
N ARG A 169 -13.55 -20.39 21.28
CA ARG A 169 -12.26 -21.03 21.58
C ARG A 169 -11.30 -20.16 22.38
N LEU A 170 -11.45 -18.83 22.33
CA LEU A 170 -10.70 -17.90 23.18
C LEU A 170 -11.37 -17.67 24.53
N GLY A 171 -12.71 -17.81 24.61
CA GLY A 171 -13.44 -17.59 25.85
C GLY A 171 -13.16 -16.20 26.42
N GLU A 172 -12.72 -16.13 27.67
CA GLU A 172 -12.36 -14.87 28.33
C GLU A 172 -11.22 -14.10 27.63
N GLN A 173 -10.32 -14.80 26.93
CA GLN A 173 -9.22 -14.15 26.20
C GLN A 173 -9.70 -13.39 24.95
N MET A 174 -10.97 -13.53 24.55
CA MET A 174 -11.57 -12.75 23.46
C MET A 174 -11.43 -11.24 23.71
N GLY A 175 -11.54 -10.79 24.97
CA GLY A 175 -11.38 -9.38 25.34
C GLY A 175 -9.94 -8.84 25.18
N GLY A 176 -8.98 -9.71 24.85
CA GLY A 176 -7.63 -9.30 24.47
C GLY A 176 -7.47 -8.97 22.98
N LEU A 177 -8.46 -9.29 22.14
CA LEU A 177 -8.51 -8.84 20.75
C LEU A 177 -9.10 -7.42 20.68
N ALA A 178 -8.48 -6.57 19.88
CA ALA A 178 -9.02 -5.25 19.58
C ALA A 178 -10.20 -5.32 18.60
N GLY A 179 -10.17 -6.30 17.68
CA GLY A 179 -11.15 -6.39 16.60
C GLY A 179 -10.80 -7.42 15.54
N PHE A 180 -11.54 -7.35 14.44
CA PHE A 180 -11.28 -8.11 13.22
C PHE A 180 -11.03 -7.19 12.04
N PHE A 181 -10.16 -7.65 11.14
CA PHE A 181 -9.94 -7.08 9.82
C PHE A 181 -10.75 -7.86 8.78
N THR A 182 -11.59 -7.16 8.01
CA THR A 182 -12.23 -7.69 6.80
C THR A 182 -11.54 -7.14 5.56
N ASP A 183 -11.14 -8.02 4.66
CA ASP A 183 -10.27 -7.72 3.53
C ASP A 183 -11.01 -7.91 2.20
N GLU A 184 -11.17 -6.84 1.42
CA GLU A 184 -11.73 -6.88 0.05
C GLU A 184 -13.08 -7.64 -0.15
N PRO A 185 -14.08 -7.56 0.76
CA PRO A 185 -15.37 -8.20 0.50
C PRO A 185 -15.98 -7.63 -0.78
N GLN A 186 -16.56 -8.49 -1.62
CA GLN A 186 -16.89 -8.09 -3.01
C GLN A 186 -18.16 -8.73 -3.58
N LEU A 187 -18.76 -8.07 -4.58
CA LEU A 187 -19.98 -8.52 -5.26
C LEU A 187 -19.72 -9.09 -6.66
N SER A 188 -18.99 -8.38 -7.52
CA SER A 188 -18.61 -8.84 -8.86
C SER A 188 -17.40 -8.09 -9.40
N ARG A 189 -16.47 -8.82 -10.03
CA ARG A 189 -15.36 -8.22 -10.79
C ARG A 189 -15.71 -7.92 -12.26
N SER A 190 -16.85 -8.42 -12.74
CA SER A 190 -17.29 -8.23 -14.13
C SER A 190 -18.79 -8.51 -14.30
N GLY A 191 -19.56 -7.42 -14.34
CA GLY A 191 -20.99 -7.43 -14.68
C GLY A 191 -21.92 -7.19 -13.49
N TYR A 192 -23.19 -7.58 -13.70
CA TYR A 192 -24.26 -7.38 -12.73
C TYR A 192 -24.28 -8.47 -11.64
N PRO A 193 -24.21 -8.12 -10.34
CA PRO A 193 -24.31 -9.10 -9.27
C PRO A 193 -25.74 -9.66 -9.18
N TRP A 194 -25.88 -10.94 -8.88
CA TRP A 194 -27.20 -11.55 -8.72
C TRP A 194 -27.36 -12.23 -7.38
N SER A 195 -28.56 -12.15 -6.82
CA SER A 195 -28.98 -12.94 -5.67
C SER A 195 -30.45 -13.28 -5.79
N GLN A 196 -30.84 -14.43 -5.24
CA GLN A 196 -32.23 -14.85 -5.19
C GLN A 196 -33.09 -13.94 -4.30
N THR A 197 -32.46 -13.10 -3.47
CA THR A 197 -33.14 -12.11 -2.63
C THR A 197 -33.59 -10.88 -3.42
N LEU A 198 -32.90 -10.54 -4.53
CA LEU A 198 -33.11 -9.30 -5.28
C LEU A 198 -34.56 -9.11 -5.78
N PRO A 199 -35.23 -10.10 -6.41
CA PRO A 199 -36.58 -9.88 -6.92
C PRO A 199 -37.59 -9.51 -5.83
N THR A 200 -37.49 -10.16 -4.67
CA THR A 200 -38.38 -9.90 -3.52
C THR A 200 -38.07 -8.54 -2.88
N ALA A 201 -36.78 -8.23 -2.68
CA ALA A 201 -36.34 -6.97 -2.12
C ALA A 201 -36.69 -5.77 -3.03
N TYR A 202 -36.54 -5.93 -4.34
CA TYR A 202 -36.88 -4.91 -5.33
C TYR A 202 -38.38 -4.63 -5.37
N ARG A 203 -39.21 -5.68 -5.41
CA ARG A 203 -40.68 -5.51 -5.34
C ARG A 203 -41.11 -4.84 -4.05
N LYS A 204 -40.52 -5.23 -2.91
CA LYS A 204 -40.82 -4.62 -1.60
C LYS A 204 -40.49 -3.13 -1.57
N ARG A 205 -39.37 -2.72 -2.17
CA ARG A 205 -38.89 -1.33 -2.13
C ARG A 205 -39.55 -0.41 -3.16
N TYR A 206 -39.78 -0.90 -4.37
CA TYR A 206 -40.20 -0.07 -5.50
C TYR A 206 -41.60 -0.39 -6.05
N GLY A 207 -42.27 -1.41 -5.50
CA GLY A 207 -43.64 -1.77 -5.88
C GLY A 207 -43.79 -2.42 -7.25
N GLU A 208 -42.70 -2.75 -7.95
CA GLU A 208 -42.72 -3.34 -9.29
C GLU A 208 -41.83 -4.60 -9.38
N PRO A 209 -42.11 -5.55 -10.28
CA PRO A 209 -41.32 -6.77 -10.43
C PRO A 209 -39.99 -6.54 -11.18
N LEU A 210 -38.86 -6.85 -10.55
CA LEU A 210 -37.53 -6.76 -11.18
C LEU A 210 -37.40 -7.64 -12.43
N LEU A 211 -38.01 -8.83 -12.43
CA LEU A 211 -37.84 -9.80 -13.53
C LEU A 211 -38.36 -9.28 -14.87
N GLU A 212 -39.42 -8.47 -14.86
CA GLU A 212 -39.98 -7.84 -16.06
C GLU A 212 -39.12 -6.65 -16.54
N ARG A 213 -38.23 -6.15 -15.69
CA ARG A 213 -37.37 -4.99 -15.93
C ARG A 213 -35.92 -5.37 -16.22
N LEU A 214 -35.57 -6.65 -16.31
CA LEU A 214 -34.20 -7.07 -16.65
C LEU A 214 -33.66 -6.48 -17.97
N PRO A 215 -34.47 -6.28 -19.04
CA PRO A 215 -33.98 -5.63 -20.26
C PRO A 215 -33.40 -4.23 -20.01
N ASP A 216 -33.96 -3.47 -19.07
CA ASP A 216 -33.54 -2.10 -18.74
C ASP A 216 -32.07 -2.03 -18.26
N LEU A 217 -31.53 -3.12 -17.72
CA LEU A 217 -30.14 -3.20 -17.26
C LEU A 217 -29.15 -3.32 -18.43
N PHE A 218 -29.57 -3.85 -19.58
CA PHE A 218 -28.68 -4.16 -20.70
C PHE A 218 -28.97 -3.34 -21.96
N PHE A 219 -30.16 -2.74 -22.06
CA PHE A 219 -30.63 -2.05 -23.26
C PHE A 219 -31.17 -0.65 -22.92
N PRO A 220 -31.13 0.30 -23.87
CA PRO A 220 -31.64 1.65 -23.68
C PRO A 220 -33.16 1.69 -23.89
N THR A 221 -33.93 1.18 -22.92
CA THR A 221 -35.40 1.30 -22.87
C THR A 221 -35.83 2.64 -22.25
N ASP A 222 -37.10 3.02 -22.40
CA ASP A 222 -37.65 4.24 -21.81
C ASP A 222 -37.51 4.29 -20.27
N THR A 223 -37.49 3.12 -19.62
CA THR A 223 -37.34 2.99 -18.15
C THR A 223 -35.92 2.66 -17.70
N ALA A 224 -34.96 2.53 -18.63
CA ALA A 224 -33.60 2.08 -18.36
C ALA A 224 -32.91 2.87 -17.24
N SER A 225 -32.86 4.20 -17.36
CA SER A 225 -32.21 5.09 -16.39
C SER A 225 -32.74 4.89 -14.97
N ARG A 226 -34.07 4.87 -14.81
CA ARG A 226 -34.73 4.68 -13.51
C ARG A 226 -34.43 3.31 -12.93
N THR A 227 -34.56 2.26 -13.73
CA THR A 227 -34.34 0.88 -13.28
C THR A 227 -32.90 0.64 -12.87
N ARG A 228 -31.91 1.14 -13.63
CA ARG A 228 -30.49 1.00 -13.30
C ARG A 228 -30.14 1.69 -11.99
N VAL A 229 -30.61 2.93 -11.77
CA VAL A 229 -30.42 3.65 -10.50
C VAL A 229 -31.05 2.87 -9.34
N ARG A 230 -32.30 2.41 -9.49
CA ARG A 230 -33.01 1.65 -8.45
C ARG A 230 -32.33 0.32 -8.12
N TYR A 231 -31.86 -0.39 -9.15
CA TYR A 231 -31.18 -1.67 -9.00
C TYR A 231 -29.86 -1.50 -8.25
N TRP A 232 -28.98 -0.59 -8.68
CA TRP A 232 -27.69 -0.39 -8.03
C TRP A 232 -27.81 0.22 -6.63
N ARG A 233 -28.79 1.09 -6.40
CA ARG A 233 -29.13 1.56 -5.04
C ARG A 233 -29.52 0.40 -4.13
N LEU A 234 -30.37 -0.51 -4.62
CA LEU A 234 -30.75 -1.69 -3.85
C LEU A 234 -29.56 -2.62 -3.59
N VAL A 235 -28.73 -2.90 -4.60
CA VAL A 235 -27.52 -3.72 -4.45
C VAL A 235 -26.58 -3.13 -3.40
N THR A 236 -26.32 -1.82 -3.47
CA THR A 236 -25.46 -1.10 -2.52
C THR A 236 -26.00 -1.19 -1.10
N ASP A 237 -27.29 -0.91 -0.90
CA ASP A 237 -27.93 -0.99 0.42
C ASP A 237 -27.93 -2.41 0.98
N LEU A 238 -28.25 -3.41 0.15
CA LEU A 238 -28.23 -4.80 0.59
C LEU A 238 -26.81 -5.22 0.97
N PHE A 239 -25.78 -4.84 0.22
CA PHE A 239 -24.42 -5.21 0.57
C PHE A 239 -23.96 -4.52 1.87
N ALA A 240 -24.22 -3.22 2.02
CA ALA A 240 -23.86 -2.49 3.23
C ALA A 240 -24.60 -3.01 4.48
N GLU A 241 -25.89 -3.35 4.36
CA GLU A 241 -26.70 -3.85 5.48
C GLU A 241 -26.49 -5.35 5.75
N HIS A 242 -26.42 -6.17 4.71
CA HIS A 242 -26.32 -7.63 4.86
C HIS A 242 -24.89 -8.11 5.09
N TYR A 243 -23.87 -7.35 4.72
CA TYR A 243 -22.49 -7.67 5.05
C TYR A 243 -21.93 -6.74 6.13
N ALA A 244 -21.57 -5.50 5.77
CA ALA A 244 -20.80 -4.61 6.63
C ALA A 244 -21.47 -4.37 7.98
N LYS A 245 -22.77 -4.03 7.98
CA LYS A 245 -23.54 -3.85 9.23
C LYS A 245 -23.68 -5.12 10.05
N GLN A 246 -23.91 -6.28 9.43
CA GLN A 246 -24.04 -7.55 10.17
C GLN A 246 -22.72 -7.95 10.85
N VAL A 247 -21.58 -7.77 10.17
CA VAL A 247 -20.26 -8.02 10.76
C VAL A 247 -19.96 -7.02 11.88
N SER A 248 -20.20 -5.74 11.63
CA SER A 248 -20.02 -4.67 12.62
C SER A 248 -20.87 -4.88 13.88
N SER A 249 -22.16 -5.22 13.70
CA SER A 249 -23.07 -5.51 14.81
C SER A 249 -22.59 -6.70 15.63
N TRP A 250 -22.13 -7.77 14.98
CA TRP A 250 -21.56 -8.91 15.68
C TRP A 250 -20.32 -8.49 16.49
N CYS A 251 -19.41 -7.70 15.91
CA CYS A 251 -18.23 -7.20 16.62
C CYS A 251 -18.62 -6.39 17.87
N HIS A 252 -19.54 -5.43 17.75
CA HIS A 252 -20.00 -4.59 18.87
C HIS A 252 -20.71 -5.39 19.97
N GLU A 253 -21.58 -6.34 19.60
CA GLU A 253 -22.24 -7.26 20.55
C GLU A 253 -21.24 -8.11 21.35
N ASN A 254 -20.00 -8.24 20.85
CA ASN A 254 -18.93 -9.01 21.46
C ASN A 254 -17.78 -8.16 22.01
N GLY A 255 -17.95 -6.83 22.06
CA GLY A 255 -16.98 -5.90 22.67
C GLY A 255 -15.69 -5.73 21.88
N VAL A 256 -15.69 -6.03 20.57
CA VAL A 256 -14.53 -5.88 19.69
C VAL A 256 -14.87 -4.98 18.50
N LYS A 257 -13.86 -4.44 17.82
CA LYS A 257 -14.03 -3.51 16.69
C LYS A 257 -14.05 -4.20 15.33
N LEU A 258 -14.57 -3.51 14.32
CA LEU A 258 -14.41 -3.84 12.91
C LEU A 258 -13.52 -2.80 12.21
N THR A 259 -12.51 -3.28 11.50
CA THR A 259 -11.67 -2.51 10.57
C THR A 259 -11.51 -3.28 9.26
N GLY A 260 -11.01 -2.63 8.22
CA GLY A 260 -10.82 -3.25 6.90
C GLY A 260 -11.13 -2.28 5.78
N HIS A 261 -11.06 -2.75 4.54
CA HIS A 261 -11.36 -1.95 3.34
C HIS A 261 -12.17 -2.76 2.33
N LEU A 262 -12.63 -2.08 1.29
CA LEU A 262 -13.31 -2.68 0.16
C LEU A 262 -12.31 -2.90 -0.98
N VAL A 263 -12.78 -3.52 -2.05
CA VAL A 263 -11.97 -3.75 -3.23
C VAL A 263 -12.31 -2.80 -4.38
N CYS A 264 -11.34 -2.47 -5.24
CA CYS A 264 -11.55 -1.65 -6.43
C CYS A 264 -12.17 -0.27 -6.11
N GLU A 265 -11.54 0.48 -5.21
CA GLU A 265 -12.09 1.72 -4.66
C GLU A 265 -11.76 2.97 -5.50
N GLU A 266 -10.94 2.82 -6.54
CA GLU A 266 -10.15 3.89 -7.16
C GLU A 266 -10.96 4.84 -8.06
N THR A 267 -12.01 4.33 -8.70
CA THR A 267 -12.81 5.09 -9.67
C THR A 267 -14.30 4.81 -9.50
N LEU A 268 -15.15 5.68 -10.07
CA LEU A 268 -16.61 5.45 -10.10
C LEU A 268 -16.97 4.11 -10.75
N GLY A 269 -16.23 3.71 -11.80
CA GLY A 269 -16.48 2.50 -12.57
C GLY A 269 -15.97 1.22 -11.90
N SER A 270 -14.76 1.26 -11.35
CA SER A 270 -14.12 0.10 -10.69
C SER A 270 -14.91 -0.35 -9.45
N GLN A 271 -15.41 0.60 -8.65
CA GLN A 271 -16.21 0.29 -7.46
C GLN A 271 -17.64 -0.14 -7.76
N LEU A 272 -18.19 0.21 -8.94
CA LEU A 272 -19.60 0.00 -9.25
C LEU A 272 -19.98 -1.49 -9.25
N THR A 273 -19.23 -2.33 -9.97
CA THR A 273 -19.56 -3.77 -10.01
C THR A 273 -19.14 -4.49 -8.74
N SER A 274 -18.07 -4.01 -8.10
CA SER A 274 -17.48 -4.64 -6.93
C SER A 274 -18.26 -4.36 -5.65
N ASN A 275 -18.81 -3.14 -5.51
CA ASN A 275 -19.40 -2.64 -4.27
C ASN A 275 -20.74 -1.91 -4.46
N GLY A 276 -21.09 -1.52 -5.69
CA GLY A 276 -22.12 -0.53 -5.98
C GLY A 276 -21.63 0.90 -5.73
N ALA A 277 -21.21 1.18 -4.50
CA ALA A 277 -20.51 2.38 -4.05
C ALA A 277 -19.71 2.07 -2.78
N CYS A 278 -18.55 2.70 -2.57
CA CYS A 278 -17.71 2.44 -1.38
C CYS A 278 -18.17 3.20 -0.13
N MET A 279 -18.45 4.49 -0.24
CA MET A 279 -18.78 5.38 0.89
C MET A 279 -19.88 4.86 1.83
N PRO A 280 -20.98 4.25 1.34
CA PRO A 280 -22.01 3.63 2.19
C PRO A 280 -21.52 2.60 3.20
N HIS A 281 -20.45 1.86 2.90
CA HIS A 281 -19.99 0.77 3.77
C HIS A 281 -19.15 1.28 4.93
N TYR A 282 -18.35 2.34 4.72
CA TYR A 282 -17.51 2.96 5.76
C TYR A 282 -18.30 3.38 7.00
N GLU A 283 -19.61 3.62 6.88
CA GLU A 283 -20.53 3.86 8.00
C GLU A 283 -20.40 2.80 9.12
N TYR A 284 -20.17 1.55 8.75
CA TYR A 284 -20.19 0.41 9.67
C TYR A 284 -18.80 0.00 10.20
N PHE A 285 -17.72 0.64 9.73
CA PHE A 285 -16.38 0.39 10.24
C PHE A 285 -16.09 1.30 11.44
N ASP A 286 -15.46 0.75 12.48
CA ASP A 286 -14.96 1.55 13.60
C ASP A 286 -13.70 2.33 13.19
N ILE A 287 -12.88 1.69 12.36
CA ILE A 287 -11.71 2.25 11.68
C ILE A 287 -11.87 1.92 10.20
N PRO A 288 -12.47 2.82 9.38
CA PRO A 288 -12.54 2.60 7.94
C PRO A 288 -11.13 2.55 7.36
N GLY A 289 -10.88 1.59 6.47
CA GLY A 289 -9.62 1.40 5.78
C GLY A 289 -9.74 1.63 4.27
N ILE A 290 -8.59 1.78 3.62
CA ILE A 290 -8.43 1.75 2.16
C ILE A 290 -7.31 0.79 1.77
N ASP A 291 -7.27 0.39 0.50
CA ASP A 291 -6.13 -0.28 -0.12
C ASP A 291 -5.31 0.68 -1.02
N TRP A 292 -3.99 0.71 -0.84
CA TRP A 292 -3.06 1.52 -1.64
C TRP A 292 -1.75 0.79 -1.96
N LEU A 293 -1.70 0.17 -3.13
CA LEU A 293 -0.56 -0.66 -3.55
C LEU A 293 0.43 0.04 -4.49
N GLY A 294 1.65 -0.52 -4.57
CA GLY A 294 2.71 -0.09 -5.49
C GLY A 294 3.52 1.12 -5.03
N ARG A 295 4.52 1.52 -5.84
CA ARG A 295 5.37 2.70 -5.56
C ARG A 295 4.80 4.04 -6.07
N GLY A 296 3.53 4.06 -6.48
CA GLY A 296 2.91 5.23 -7.11
C GLY A 296 2.11 6.09 -6.14
N VAL A 297 2.03 7.38 -6.47
CA VAL A 297 0.96 8.28 -6.00
C VAL A 297 0.13 8.65 -7.22
N ALA A 298 -1.19 8.50 -7.13
CA ALA A 298 -2.11 8.57 -8.27
C ALA A 298 -3.32 9.46 -7.92
N ASP A 299 -4.49 9.16 -8.47
CA ASP A 299 -5.72 9.91 -8.19
C ASP A 299 -6.17 9.75 -6.73
N CYS A 300 -6.64 10.85 -6.13
CA CYS A 300 -6.92 10.94 -4.69
C CYS A 300 -8.33 10.53 -4.27
N LEU A 301 -9.12 9.90 -5.14
CA LEU A 301 -10.51 9.60 -4.85
C LEU A 301 -10.66 8.63 -3.66
N THR A 302 -9.87 7.55 -3.61
CA THR A 302 -9.92 6.55 -2.54
C THR A 302 -9.74 7.15 -1.12
N PRO A 303 -8.63 7.84 -0.78
CA PRO A 303 -8.47 8.43 0.55
C PRO A 303 -9.51 9.53 0.85
N LEU A 304 -9.98 10.27 -0.16
CA LEU A 304 -11.03 11.28 0.02
C LEU A 304 -12.39 10.68 0.34
N GLN A 305 -12.76 9.54 -0.26
CA GLN A 305 -14.00 8.83 0.03
C GLN A 305 -14.03 8.37 1.49
N ALA A 306 -12.99 7.64 1.93
CA ALA A 306 -12.90 7.13 3.29
C ALA A 306 -12.84 8.25 4.33
N SER A 307 -12.00 9.28 4.11
CA SER A 307 -11.87 10.41 5.03
C SER A 307 -13.12 11.25 5.14
N SER A 308 -13.89 11.42 4.07
CA SER A 308 -15.12 12.20 4.10
C SER A 308 -16.16 11.53 5.01
N VAL A 309 -16.41 10.23 4.82
CA VAL A 309 -17.36 9.49 5.66
C VAL A 309 -16.87 9.41 7.10
N ALA A 310 -15.59 9.12 7.31
CA ALA A 310 -15.00 9.08 8.64
C ALA A 310 -15.18 10.40 9.41
N HIS A 311 -14.82 11.52 8.81
CA HIS A 311 -14.97 12.83 9.45
C HIS A 311 -16.45 13.20 9.65
N GLN A 312 -17.32 12.96 8.67
CA GLN A 312 -18.77 13.21 8.78
C GLN A 312 -19.38 12.45 9.97
N LEU A 313 -19.03 11.17 10.13
CA LEU A 313 -19.58 10.30 11.17
C LEU A 313 -18.77 10.30 12.48
N GLY A 314 -17.73 11.14 12.58
CA GLY A 314 -16.93 11.28 13.81
C GLY A 314 -16.00 10.10 14.12
N ARG A 315 -15.59 9.35 13.10
CA ARG A 315 -14.54 8.32 13.24
C ARG A 315 -13.18 8.99 13.40
N GLN A 316 -12.42 8.55 14.39
CA GLN A 316 -11.15 9.18 14.75
C GLN A 316 -9.98 8.68 13.91
N GLN A 317 -9.96 7.38 13.60
CA GLN A 317 -8.85 6.75 12.87
C GLN A 317 -9.31 6.25 11.52
N ILE A 318 -8.41 6.34 10.55
CA ILE A 318 -8.59 5.87 9.18
C ILE A 318 -7.33 5.11 8.78
N LEU A 319 -7.51 3.86 8.41
CA LEU A 319 -6.42 2.94 8.11
C LEU A 319 -6.12 2.94 6.60
N SER A 320 -4.89 2.59 6.25
CA SER A 320 -4.54 2.25 4.87
C SER A 320 -3.64 1.03 4.85
N GLU A 321 -4.04 -0.01 4.12
CA GLU A 321 -3.13 -1.05 3.66
C GLU A 321 -2.19 -0.44 2.62
N SER A 322 -0.88 -0.56 2.83
CA SER A 322 0.11 0.03 1.93
C SER A 322 1.37 -0.81 1.80
N PHE A 323 2.08 -0.60 0.69
CA PHE A 323 3.42 -1.11 0.36
C PHE A 323 3.52 -2.51 -0.25
N ALA A 324 2.41 -3.21 -0.46
CA ALA A 324 2.42 -4.37 -1.35
C ALA A 324 2.87 -3.92 -2.75
N MET A 325 3.53 -4.81 -3.47
CA MET A 325 4.02 -4.57 -4.83
C MET A 325 5.11 -3.48 -4.97
N CYS A 326 5.55 -2.85 -3.88
CA CYS A 326 6.66 -1.91 -3.95
C CYS A 326 7.95 -2.59 -4.42
N GLY A 327 8.18 -3.87 -4.18
CA GLY A 327 9.44 -4.55 -4.48
C GLY A 327 10.56 -4.26 -3.48
N TRP A 328 11.56 -5.13 -3.44
CA TRP A 328 12.56 -5.19 -2.38
C TRP A 328 13.47 -3.97 -2.22
N ASN A 329 13.56 -3.06 -3.21
CA ASN A 329 14.44 -1.89 -3.16
C ASN A 329 13.77 -0.60 -2.67
N VAL A 330 12.50 -0.67 -2.25
CA VAL A 330 11.79 0.52 -1.75
C VAL A 330 12.55 1.15 -0.58
N SER A 331 12.71 2.46 -0.63
CA SER A 331 13.41 3.21 0.42
C SER A 331 12.49 3.89 1.40
N PHE A 332 13.04 4.31 2.53
CA PHE A 332 12.35 5.14 3.50
C PHE A 332 11.78 6.44 2.93
N GLU A 333 12.46 7.04 1.95
CA GLU A 333 11.95 8.22 1.25
C GLU A 333 10.69 7.92 0.45
N GLU A 334 10.66 6.80 -0.27
CA GLU A 334 9.50 6.37 -1.05
C GLU A 334 8.35 5.93 -0.15
N LEU A 335 8.64 5.14 0.89
CA LEU A 335 7.63 4.75 1.89
C LEU A 335 6.99 5.97 2.55
N ARG A 336 7.82 6.95 2.96
CA ARG A 336 7.38 8.23 3.51
C ARG A 336 6.51 8.95 2.49
N TRP A 337 7.02 9.19 1.30
CA TRP A 337 6.33 9.92 0.24
C TRP A 337 4.94 9.36 -0.09
N ILE A 338 4.84 8.04 -0.28
CA ILE A 338 3.57 7.36 -0.59
C ILE A 338 2.57 7.54 0.55
N PHE A 339 2.99 7.33 1.80
CA PHE A 339 2.06 7.41 2.93
C PHE A 339 1.72 8.85 3.32
N GLU A 340 2.66 9.80 3.22
CA GLU A 340 2.39 11.22 3.45
C GLU A 340 1.37 11.79 2.44
N TRP A 341 1.44 11.33 1.19
CA TRP A 341 0.44 11.66 0.16
C TRP A 341 -0.98 11.21 0.55
N GLN A 342 -1.11 10.10 1.28
CA GLN A 342 -2.39 9.63 1.81
C GLN A 342 -2.77 10.38 3.10
N MET A 343 -1.82 10.60 4.01
CA MET A 343 -2.06 11.25 5.31
C MET A 343 -2.57 12.68 5.17
N VAL A 344 -2.03 13.45 4.23
CA VAL A 344 -2.52 14.81 3.95
C VAL A 344 -3.98 14.81 3.48
N ARG A 345 -4.51 13.66 3.05
CA ARG A 345 -5.92 13.47 2.64
C ARG A 345 -6.78 12.78 3.69
N GLY A 346 -6.28 12.67 4.92
CA GLY A 346 -7.04 12.24 6.08
C GLY A 346 -6.69 10.86 6.62
N ILE A 347 -5.87 10.05 5.93
CA ILE A 347 -5.40 8.78 6.49
C ILE A 347 -4.57 9.03 7.76
N THR A 348 -4.78 8.22 8.79
CA THR A 348 -4.15 8.45 10.12
C THR A 348 -3.39 7.25 10.65
N LEU A 349 -3.59 6.05 10.09
CA LEU A 349 -3.05 4.79 10.62
C LEU A 349 -2.52 3.92 9.48
N LEU A 350 -1.27 3.49 9.60
CA LEU A 350 -0.61 2.66 8.61
C LEU A 350 -0.82 1.17 8.90
N CYS A 351 -1.21 0.41 7.88
CA CYS A 351 -1.15 -1.04 7.83
C CYS A 351 -0.16 -1.46 6.74
N GLN A 352 1.02 -1.93 7.14
CA GLN A 352 2.00 -2.38 6.18
C GLN A 352 1.65 -3.76 5.64
N HIS A 353 1.72 -3.88 4.31
CA HIS A 353 1.87 -5.13 3.59
C HIS A 353 3.36 -5.26 3.22
N LEU A 354 4.16 -6.13 3.84
CA LEU A 354 3.80 -7.06 4.93
C LEU A 354 4.98 -7.38 5.86
N GLU A 355 4.67 -8.02 6.99
CA GLU A 355 5.63 -8.58 7.94
C GLU A 355 5.53 -10.12 7.90
N PRO A 356 6.36 -10.83 7.12
CA PRO A 356 6.24 -12.28 6.97
C PRO A 356 6.83 -13.05 8.15
N TYR A 357 6.12 -14.08 8.60
CA TYR A 357 6.63 -15.02 9.60
C TYR A 357 7.87 -15.76 9.10
N SER A 358 7.90 -16.09 7.80
CA SER A 358 9.04 -16.68 7.11
C SER A 358 9.12 -16.22 5.64
N LEU A 359 10.34 -16.16 5.12
CA LEU A 359 10.61 -16.02 3.69
C LEU A 359 10.81 -17.37 2.97
N ALA A 360 10.37 -18.52 3.50
CA ALA A 360 10.55 -19.79 2.77
C ALA A 360 9.82 -19.83 1.41
N GLY A 361 10.40 -20.42 0.38
CA GLY A 361 9.71 -20.74 -0.88
C GLY A 361 9.00 -19.54 -1.53
N ILE A 362 7.74 -19.74 -1.94
CA ILE A 362 6.87 -18.72 -2.57
C ILE A 362 6.72 -17.42 -1.77
N ARG A 363 6.98 -17.43 -0.47
CA ARG A 363 6.75 -16.31 0.45
C ARG A 363 7.68 -15.12 0.15
N LYS A 364 8.86 -15.36 -0.44
CA LYS A 364 9.78 -14.30 -0.95
C LYS A 364 9.21 -13.46 -2.10
N ARG A 365 8.10 -13.89 -2.68
CA ARG A 365 7.54 -13.32 -3.91
C ARG A 365 6.10 -12.84 -3.71
N ASP A 366 5.57 -12.99 -2.49
CA ASP A 366 4.23 -12.51 -2.10
C ASP A 366 4.21 -10.99 -2.05
N TYR A 367 3.92 -10.39 -3.21
CA TYR A 367 3.78 -8.94 -3.46
C TYR A 367 4.77 -8.08 -2.63
N PRO A 368 6.10 -8.28 -2.78
CA PRO A 368 7.10 -7.57 -1.97
C PRO A 368 6.89 -6.05 -2.05
N ALA A 369 7.35 -5.25 -1.08
CA ALA A 369 8.40 -5.56 -0.10
C ALA A 369 7.89 -6.23 1.19
N ALA A 370 8.66 -7.19 1.71
CA ALA A 370 8.54 -7.57 3.11
C ALA A 370 9.29 -6.55 4.00
N LEU A 371 8.61 -5.93 4.95
CA LEU A 371 9.13 -4.87 5.80
C LEU A 371 9.42 -5.37 7.22
N PHE A 372 10.21 -6.45 7.33
CA PHE A 372 10.45 -7.12 8.62
C PHE A 372 11.92 -7.48 8.89
N ILE A 373 12.18 -8.31 9.90
CA ILE A 373 13.51 -8.62 10.46
C ILE A 373 14.54 -9.14 9.44
N GLN A 374 14.07 -9.65 8.31
CA GLN A 374 14.93 -10.13 7.23
C GLN A 374 15.65 -8.97 6.50
N GLN A 375 15.13 -7.74 6.61
CA GLN A 375 15.71 -6.56 5.99
C GLN A 375 17.02 -6.13 6.68
N PRO A 376 18.10 -5.83 5.93
CA PRO A 376 19.36 -5.36 6.51
C PRO A 376 19.25 -4.07 7.33
N TRP A 377 18.24 -3.24 7.03
CA TRP A 377 17.99 -1.95 7.66
C TRP A 377 16.97 -2.00 8.81
N TRP A 378 16.46 -3.19 9.20
CA TRP A 378 15.39 -3.35 10.21
C TRP A 378 15.61 -2.54 11.49
N LYS A 379 16.85 -2.47 11.99
CA LYS A 379 17.21 -1.72 13.22
C LYS A 379 16.92 -0.21 13.14
N GLU A 380 16.71 0.33 11.94
CA GLU A 380 16.36 1.73 11.72
C GLU A 380 14.87 1.97 11.48
N TYR A 381 14.07 0.90 11.33
CA TYR A 381 12.66 0.99 10.93
C TYR A 381 11.81 1.78 11.93
N SER A 382 12.17 1.76 13.22
CA SER A 382 11.51 2.55 14.26
C SER A 382 11.47 4.05 13.99
N ARG A 383 12.43 4.59 13.23
CA ARG A 383 12.44 6.02 12.86
C ARG A 383 11.30 6.37 11.91
N PHE A 384 11.03 5.49 10.94
CA PHE A 384 9.90 5.65 10.02
C PHE A 384 8.59 5.46 10.77
N ASN A 385 8.47 4.41 11.59
CA ASN A 385 7.27 4.15 12.37
C ASN A 385 6.97 5.30 13.33
N ASP A 386 7.97 5.85 14.04
CA ASP A 386 7.81 7.02 14.91
C ASP A 386 7.36 8.27 14.13
N PHE A 387 7.93 8.50 12.94
CA PHE A 387 7.59 9.63 12.07
C PHE A 387 6.10 9.60 11.69
N VAL A 388 5.64 8.47 11.13
CA VAL A 388 4.24 8.34 10.69
C VAL A 388 3.28 8.32 11.89
N SER A 389 3.70 7.76 13.03
CA SER A 389 2.87 7.73 14.25
C SER A 389 2.62 9.12 14.82
N ARG A 390 3.62 10.02 14.80
CA ARG A 390 3.43 11.39 15.30
C ARG A 390 2.47 12.18 14.42
N ILE A 391 2.57 12.04 13.10
CA ILE A 391 1.66 12.68 12.15
C ILE A 391 0.26 12.08 12.28
N GLY A 392 0.14 10.75 12.27
CA GLY A 392 -1.13 10.04 12.44
C GLY A 392 -1.84 10.39 13.75
N MET A 393 -1.10 10.48 14.86
CA MET A 393 -1.63 10.94 16.15
C MET A 393 -2.18 12.37 16.06
N LEU A 394 -1.42 13.29 15.47
CA LEU A 394 -1.87 14.68 15.31
C LEU A 394 -3.13 14.78 14.42
N LEU A 395 -3.18 14.02 13.32
CA LEU A 395 -4.34 13.98 12.44
C LEU A 395 -5.57 13.35 13.10
N THR A 396 -5.37 12.45 14.06
CA THR A 396 -6.43 11.78 14.83
C THR A 396 -6.98 12.67 15.94
N LEU A 397 -6.10 13.36 16.68
CA LEU A 397 -6.48 14.10 17.89
C LEU A 397 -7.07 15.48 17.60
N GLY A 398 -6.59 16.16 16.57
CA GLY A 398 -7.09 17.49 16.25
C GLY A 398 -8.45 17.42 15.53
N SER A 399 -9.27 18.44 15.74
CA SER A 399 -10.60 18.52 15.11
C SER A 399 -10.50 18.91 13.63
N VAL A 400 -11.41 18.36 12.83
CA VAL A 400 -11.53 18.63 11.40
C VAL A 400 -12.72 19.55 11.15
N HIS A 401 -12.48 20.66 10.46
CA HIS A 401 -13.49 21.64 10.09
C HIS A 401 -13.28 22.12 8.64
N PHE A 402 -14.00 21.52 7.69
CA PHE A 402 -13.99 21.95 6.29
C PHE A 402 -15.33 22.63 5.96
N ASP A 403 -15.27 23.80 5.32
CA ASP A 403 -16.46 24.59 4.98
C ASP A 403 -17.10 24.20 3.63
N VAL A 404 -16.48 23.29 2.86
CA VAL A 404 -16.91 22.92 1.51
C VAL A 404 -17.26 21.43 1.41
N LEU A 405 -18.41 21.13 0.81
CA LEU A 405 -18.82 19.77 0.42
C LEU A 405 -18.85 19.67 -1.12
N LEU A 406 -18.26 18.63 -1.68
CA LEU A 406 -18.34 18.28 -3.10
C LEU A 406 -19.17 17.00 -3.26
N LEU A 407 -20.26 17.04 -4.03
CA LEU A 407 -21.10 15.84 -4.22
C LEU A 407 -20.38 14.76 -5.03
N HIS A 408 -20.55 13.50 -4.65
CA HIS A 408 -19.99 12.34 -5.33
C HIS A 408 -21.00 11.78 -6.35
N PRO A 409 -20.73 11.78 -7.67
CA PRO A 409 -21.72 11.51 -8.70
C PRO A 409 -21.96 10.02 -9.00
N GLN A 410 -21.81 9.12 -8.02
CA GLN A 410 -21.91 7.66 -8.22
C GLN A 410 -23.24 7.22 -8.81
N GLN A 411 -24.35 7.87 -8.46
CA GLN A 411 -25.67 7.57 -9.03
C GLN A 411 -25.72 7.79 -10.55
N SER A 412 -24.95 8.76 -11.06
CA SER A 412 -24.82 8.97 -12.51
C SER A 412 -24.03 7.84 -13.16
N ALA A 413 -23.03 7.26 -12.47
CA ALA A 413 -22.34 6.06 -12.95
C ALA A 413 -23.28 4.85 -12.99
N TRP A 414 -24.14 4.65 -11.98
CA TRP A 414 -25.18 3.61 -11.99
C TRP A 414 -26.11 3.71 -13.19
N LEU A 415 -26.55 4.92 -13.53
CA LEU A 415 -27.41 5.19 -14.68
C LEU A 415 -26.74 4.81 -16.01
N LEU A 416 -25.45 5.15 -16.15
CA LEU A 416 -24.68 4.96 -17.37
C LEU A 416 -24.24 3.51 -17.59
N TYR A 417 -24.20 2.69 -16.54
CA TYR A 417 -23.75 1.30 -16.65
C TYR A 417 -24.79 0.42 -17.32
N ASP A 418 -24.41 -0.21 -18.43
CA ASP A 418 -25.20 -1.23 -19.14
C ASP A 418 -24.38 -2.49 -19.50
N GLY A 419 -23.13 -2.55 -19.02
CA GLY A 419 -22.17 -3.61 -19.34
C GLY A 419 -21.43 -3.45 -20.66
N SER A 420 -21.76 -2.44 -21.49
CA SER A 420 -21.06 -2.15 -22.74
C SER A 420 -19.78 -1.34 -22.53
N GLU A 421 -18.85 -1.40 -23.48
CA GLU A 421 -17.65 -0.56 -23.49
C GLU A 421 -17.99 0.94 -23.64
N GLU A 422 -19.08 1.28 -24.32
CA GLU A 422 -19.55 2.66 -24.44
C GLU A 422 -20.04 3.21 -23.09
N GLY A 423 -20.80 2.41 -22.34
CA GLY A 423 -21.24 2.76 -20.99
C GLY A 423 -20.06 2.97 -20.04
N LYS A 424 -19.06 2.07 -20.08
CA LYS A 424 -17.81 2.21 -19.32
C LYS A 424 -17.05 3.50 -19.67
N ALA A 425 -16.85 3.79 -20.96
CA ALA A 425 -16.17 5.00 -21.39
C ALA A 425 -16.88 6.29 -20.91
N LYS A 426 -18.23 6.30 -20.86
CA LYS A 426 -19.00 7.42 -20.30
C LYS A 426 -18.80 7.57 -18.79
N ILE A 427 -18.65 6.46 -18.06
CA ILE A 427 -18.35 6.46 -16.62
C ILE A 427 -16.92 6.97 -16.37
N ASP A 428 -15.96 6.58 -17.19
CA ASP A 428 -14.58 7.06 -17.09
C ASP A 428 -14.50 8.57 -17.33
N ALA A 429 -15.25 9.09 -18.31
CA ALA A 429 -15.35 10.54 -18.55
C ALA A 429 -16.00 11.30 -17.37
N LEU A 430 -17.00 10.68 -16.71
CA LEU A 430 -17.61 11.22 -15.49
C LEU A 430 -16.59 11.24 -14.34
N ASN A 431 -15.81 10.16 -14.17
CA ASN A 431 -14.75 10.06 -13.17
C ASN A 431 -13.68 11.13 -13.39
N ALA A 432 -13.20 11.30 -14.63
CA ALA A 432 -12.24 12.35 -14.98
C ALA A 432 -12.77 13.76 -14.69
N SER A 433 -14.07 14.00 -14.90
CA SER A 433 -14.71 15.28 -14.56
C SER A 433 -14.70 15.55 -13.06
N LEU A 434 -15.01 14.54 -12.24
CA LEU A 434 -14.92 14.64 -10.77
C LEU A 434 -13.49 14.93 -10.31
N LEU A 435 -12.51 14.16 -10.82
CA LEU A 435 -11.09 14.34 -10.48
C LEU A 435 -10.56 15.72 -10.87
N SER A 436 -11.06 16.30 -11.97
CA SER A 436 -10.71 17.65 -12.40
C SER A 436 -11.21 18.71 -11.41
N VAL A 437 -12.42 18.55 -10.87
CA VAL A 437 -12.96 19.44 -9.82
C VAL A 437 -12.15 19.28 -8.53
N ILE A 438 -11.87 18.04 -8.11
CA ILE A 438 -11.01 17.74 -6.95
C ILE A 438 -9.65 18.43 -7.09
N LYS A 439 -8.99 18.27 -8.24
CA LYS A 439 -7.69 18.89 -8.50
C LYS A 439 -7.76 20.42 -8.44
N ALA A 440 -8.79 21.04 -9.00
CA ALA A 440 -8.98 22.49 -8.94
C ALA A 440 -9.14 23.00 -7.50
N LEU A 441 -9.78 22.23 -6.62
CA LEU A 441 -9.91 22.55 -5.20
C LEU A 441 -8.58 22.35 -4.45
N GLU A 442 -7.89 21.23 -4.70
CA GLU A 442 -6.58 20.95 -4.11
C GLU A 442 -5.54 22.02 -4.51
N ASP A 443 -5.39 22.34 -5.80
CA ASP A 443 -4.42 23.34 -6.29
C ASP A 443 -4.73 24.76 -5.74
N ALA A 444 -5.99 25.04 -5.41
CA ALA A 444 -6.42 26.30 -4.78
C ALA A 444 -6.40 26.25 -3.24
N GLN A 445 -5.97 25.13 -2.65
CA GLN A 445 -5.85 24.90 -1.21
C GLN A 445 -7.17 25.09 -0.45
N ILE A 446 -8.26 24.63 -1.06
CA ILE A 446 -9.60 24.65 -0.50
C ILE A 446 -9.87 23.27 0.09
N PRO A 447 -9.92 23.09 1.42
CA PRO A 447 -10.27 21.81 2.02
C PRO A 447 -11.74 21.48 1.81
N PHE A 448 -12.05 20.24 1.47
CA PHE A 448 -13.43 19.78 1.22
C PHE A 448 -13.64 18.33 1.66
N HIS A 449 -14.90 17.96 1.84
CA HIS A 449 -15.33 16.56 1.94
C HIS A 449 -16.17 16.18 0.72
N LEU A 450 -16.18 14.89 0.39
CA LEU A 450 -17.12 14.29 -0.55
C LEU A 450 -18.47 14.03 0.12
N GLY A 451 -19.56 14.21 -0.63
CA GLY A 451 -20.94 13.92 -0.20
C GLY A 451 -21.55 12.79 -1.01
N ASP A 452 -21.72 11.62 -0.37
CA ASP A 452 -22.43 10.47 -0.94
C ASP A 452 -23.96 10.60 -0.74
N ASP A 453 -24.74 10.20 -1.75
CA ASP A 453 -26.20 10.33 -1.73
C ASP A 453 -26.83 9.67 -0.49
N ARG A 454 -26.42 8.44 -0.15
CA ARG A 454 -27.00 7.68 0.98
C ARG A 454 -26.57 8.25 2.32
N ILE A 455 -25.30 8.64 2.45
CA ILE A 455 -24.79 9.27 3.67
C ILE A 455 -25.52 10.60 3.91
N LEU A 456 -25.69 11.42 2.88
CA LEU A 456 -26.43 12.68 2.98
C LEU A 456 -27.91 12.46 3.31
N ALA A 457 -28.57 11.55 2.61
CA ALA A 457 -29.97 11.20 2.86
C ALA A 457 -30.24 10.78 4.32
N GLN A 458 -29.29 10.08 4.95
CA GLN A 458 -29.46 9.55 6.31
C GLN A 458 -28.99 10.50 7.42
N HIS A 459 -27.91 11.25 7.17
CA HIS A 459 -27.16 11.96 8.21
C HIS A 459 -27.12 13.47 8.02
N ALA A 460 -27.67 14.00 6.92
CA ALA A 460 -27.64 15.43 6.63
C ALA A 460 -28.92 16.17 7.02
N GLN A 461 -28.75 17.42 7.45
CA GLN A 461 -29.83 18.37 7.70
C GLN A 461 -29.38 19.80 7.42
N VAL A 462 -30.32 20.72 7.20
CA VAL A 462 -30.02 22.15 7.00
C VAL A 462 -30.26 22.93 8.29
N GLU A 463 -29.22 23.58 8.80
CA GLU A 463 -29.27 24.46 9.98
C GLU A 463 -28.87 25.89 9.59
N GLY A 464 -29.86 26.78 9.46
CA GLY A 464 -29.62 28.13 8.95
C GLY A 464 -28.92 28.09 7.59
N LYS A 465 -27.77 28.77 7.46
CA LYS A 465 -26.97 28.84 6.23
C LYS A 465 -25.98 27.68 6.05
N ARG A 466 -26.15 26.58 6.80
CA ARG A 466 -25.20 25.46 6.79
C ARG A 466 -25.89 24.16 6.44
N LEU A 467 -25.25 23.35 5.62
CA LEU A 467 -25.57 21.93 5.48
C LEU A 467 -24.74 21.16 6.51
N CYS A 468 -25.39 20.48 7.44
CA CYS A 468 -24.74 19.72 8.51
C CYS A 468 -24.84 18.23 8.19
N VAL A 469 -23.73 17.50 8.24
CA VAL A 469 -23.68 16.04 8.01
C VAL A 469 -22.95 15.42 9.18
N GLY A 470 -23.69 14.75 10.07
CA GLY A 470 -23.15 14.26 11.34
C GLY A 470 -22.41 15.36 12.12
N THR A 471 -21.08 15.22 12.27
CA THR A 471 -20.24 16.16 13.02
C THR A 471 -19.78 17.38 12.19
N GLN A 472 -19.91 17.32 10.86
CA GLN A 472 -19.35 18.30 9.93
C GLN A 472 -20.40 19.32 9.48
N ARG A 473 -19.95 20.53 9.14
CA ARG A 473 -20.82 21.69 8.83
C ARG A 473 -20.26 22.48 7.65
N TYR A 474 -21.02 22.56 6.56
CA TYR A 474 -20.59 23.14 5.29
C TYR A 474 -21.30 24.46 5.00
N ARG A 475 -20.54 25.46 4.55
CA ARG A 475 -21.02 26.77 4.09
C ARG A 475 -21.25 26.82 2.59
N ALA A 476 -20.54 25.97 1.85
CA ALA A 476 -20.65 25.86 0.41
C ALA A 476 -20.80 24.40 -0.01
N VAL A 477 -21.68 24.15 -1.00
CA VAL A 477 -21.86 22.84 -1.62
C VAL A 477 -21.60 22.97 -3.12
N ILE A 478 -20.77 22.09 -3.65
CA ILE A 478 -20.43 22.01 -5.07
C ILE A 478 -21.09 20.78 -5.67
N VAL A 479 -21.84 20.97 -6.74
CA VAL A 479 -22.35 19.90 -7.58
C VAL A 479 -21.45 19.81 -8.81
N PRO A 480 -20.64 18.73 -8.96
CA PRO A 480 -19.83 18.53 -10.16
C PRO A 480 -20.71 18.13 -11.35
N PRO A 481 -20.14 18.02 -12.57
CA PRO A 481 -20.89 17.52 -13.71
C PRO A 481 -21.51 16.14 -13.40
N CYS A 482 -22.83 16.02 -13.56
CA CYS A 482 -23.57 14.79 -13.27
C CYS A 482 -24.86 14.71 -14.10
N ARG A 483 -25.46 13.51 -14.17
CA ARG A 483 -26.68 13.23 -14.95
C ARG A 483 -27.94 13.21 -14.09
N SER A 484 -27.82 12.69 -12.87
CA SER A 484 -28.93 12.47 -11.95
C SER A 484 -28.54 12.85 -10.52
N LEU A 485 -29.50 13.34 -9.74
CA LEU A 485 -29.40 13.54 -8.30
C LEU A 485 -30.39 12.65 -7.55
N ASP A 486 -30.06 12.29 -6.30
CA ASP A 486 -31.04 11.72 -5.38
C ASP A 486 -32.11 12.74 -4.99
N ALA A 487 -33.36 12.31 -4.88
CA ALA A 487 -34.49 13.19 -4.56
C ALA A 487 -34.37 13.86 -3.17
N GLN A 488 -33.86 13.13 -2.16
CA GLN A 488 -33.68 13.68 -0.82
C GLN A 488 -32.51 14.67 -0.80
N VAL A 489 -31.42 14.36 -1.51
CA VAL A 489 -30.30 15.30 -1.69
C VAL A 489 -30.78 16.57 -2.39
N LEU A 490 -31.57 16.48 -3.47
CA LEU A 490 -32.14 17.67 -4.13
C LEU A 490 -32.99 18.51 -3.16
N SER A 491 -33.79 17.87 -2.29
CA SER A 491 -34.57 18.57 -1.27
C SER A 491 -33.67 19.32 -0.28
N LEU A 492 -32.59 18.68 0.20
CA LEU A 492 -31.60 19.30 1.07
C LEU A 492 -30.90 20.49 0.41
N LEU A 493 -30.47 20.35 -0.85
CA LEU A 493 -29.83 21.44 -1.61
C LEU A 493 -30.78 22.62 -1.83
N THR A 494 -32.05 22.33 -2.09
CA THR A 494 -33.10 23.35 -2.26
C THR A 494 -33.27 24.14 -0.97
N GLN A 495 -33.43 23.45 0.16
CA GLN A 495 -33.57 24.08 1.48
C GLN A 495 -32.32 24.89 1.86
N PHE A 496 -31.13 24.33 1.62
CA PHE A 496 -29.85 24.99 1.88
C PHE A 496 -29.70 26.29 1.08
N SER A 497 -30.04 26.25 -0.21
CA SER A 497 -30.03 27.43 -1.10
C SER A 497 -31.05 28.49 -0.64
N GLN A 498 -32.28 28.08 -0.30
CA GLN A 498 -33.33 28.98 0.21
C GLN A 498 -32.95 29.69 1.52
N ASN A 499 -32.19 29.02 2.39
CA ASN A 499 -31.69 29.62 3.62
C ASN A 499 -30.48 30.55 3.40
N GLY A 500 -29.97 30.68 2.18
CA GLY A 500 -28.83 31.52 1.82
C GLY A 500 -27.47 30.85 1.99
N GLY A 501 -27.43 29.52 1.95
CA GLY A 501 -26.20 28.75 1.76
C GLY A 501 -25.61 28.93 0.36
N THR A 502 -24.30 28.73 0.19
CA THR A 502 -23.66 28.90 -1.12
C THR A 502 -23.71 27.60 -1.93
N LEU A 503 -24.58 27.54 -2.94
CA LEU A 503 -24.68 26.40 -3.86
C LEU A 503 -24.00 26.72 -5.19
N LEU A 504 -23.02 25.90 -5.58
CA LEU A 504 -22.20 26.06 -6.79
C LEU A 504 -22.37 24.87 -7.72
N TRP A 505 -22.57 25.14 -9.01
CA TRP A 505 -22.71 24.13 -10.06
C TRP A 505 -21.59 24.27 -11.08
N VAL A 506 -20.86 23.18 -11.33
CA VAL A 506 -19.77 23.15 -12.32
C VAL A 506 -20.32 22.73 -13.67
N LYS A 507 -20.09 23.56 -14.70
CA LYS A 507 -20.44 23.26 -16.10
C LYS A 507 -19.26 22.63 -16.84
N GLN A 508 -19.57 21.74 -17.79
CA GLN A 508 -18.63 21.38 -18.86
C GLN A 508 -18.55 22.53 -19.88
N GLU A 509 -17.35 22.83 -20.37
CA GLU A 509 -17.13 23.90 -21.36
C GLU A 509 -17.65 23.48 -22.74
N THR A 510 -18.93 23.73 -23.01
CA THR A 510 -19.52 23.68 -24.34
C THR A 510 -20.40 24.91 -24.54
N HIS A 511 -19.94 25.87 -25.35
CA HIS A 511 -20.54 27.21 -25.43
C HIS A 511 -21.93 27.29 -26.12
N THR A 512 -22.49 26.17 -26.59
CA THR A 512 -23.75 26.14 -27.36
C THR A 512 -24.63 24.90 -27.12
N ALA A 513 -24.31 24.06 -26.12
CA ALA A 513 -24.95 22.77 -25.95
C ALA A 513 -26.18 22.80 -25.00
N PRO A 514 -27.20 21.95 -25.21
CA PRO A 514 -28.29 21.71 -24.25
C PRO A 514 -27.79 21.46 -22.82
N ALA A 515 -28.61 21.75 -21.79
CA ALA A 515 -28.20 21.69 -20.38
C ALA A 515 -27.56 20.35 -19.94
N HIS A 516 -28.03 19.23 -20.47
CA HIS A 516 -27.48 17.89 -20.19
C HIS A 516 -26.12 17.65 -20.88
N GLU A 517 -25.84 18.35 -21.98
CA GLU A 517 -24.53 18.36 -22.66
C GLU A 517 -23.56 19.38 -22.03
N ALA A 518 -24.08 20.30 -21.21
CA ALA A 518 -23.29 21.22 -20.37
C ALA A 518 -22.96 20.63 -18.98
N GLY A 519 -23.29 19.35 -18.73
CA GLY A 519 -22.97 18.64 -17.48
C GLY A 519 -23.90 18.92 -16.30
N LEU A 520 -25.02 19.64 -16.49
CA LEU A 520 -26.01 19.85 -15.44
C LEU A 520 -27.00 18.68 -15.38
N PRO A 521 -27.42 18.23 -14.18
CA PRO A 521 -28.35 17.12 -14.06
C PRO A 521 -29.72 17.48 -14.60
N SER A 522 -30.29 16.55 -15.36
CA SER A 522 -31.63 16.64 -15.93
C SER A 522 -32.56 15.54 -15.40
N MET A 523 -32.10 14.79 -14.40
CA MET A 523 -32.82 13.67 -13.82
C MET A 523 -32.75 13.69 -12.29
N VAL A 524 -33.78 13.09 -11.69
CA VAL A 524 -33.84 12.77 -10.26
C VAL A 524 -34.19 11.30 -10.14
N ASP A 525 -33.38 10.52 -9.41
CA ASP A 525 -33.52 9.07 -9.30
C ASP A 525 -33.63 8.35 -10.66
N GLY A 526 -32.93 8.85 -11.68
CA GLY A 526 -32.98 8.33 -13.05
C GLY A 526 -34.26 8.64 -13.84
N VAL A 527 -35.12 9.55 -13.35
CA VAL A 527 -36.33 10.02 -14.03
C VAL A 527 -36.13 11.47 -14.47
N SER A 528 -36.53 11.80 -15.71
CA SER A 528 -36.46 13.17 -16.24
C SER A 528 -37.17 14.16 -15.31
N CYS A 529 -36.45 15.20 -14.89
CA CYS A 529 -36.95 16.20 -13.96
C CYS A 529 -36.23 17.54 -14.20
N THR A 530 -37.00 18.64 -14.30
CA THR A 530 -36.44 19.98 -14.54
C THR A 530 -35.98 20.69 -13.27
N ASP A 531 -36.31 20.17 -12.08
CA ASP A 531 -36.06 20.86 -10.81
C ASP A 531 -34.57 21.07 -10.50
N PRO A 532 -33.66 20.11 -10.74
CA PRO A 532 -32.22 20.36 -10.60
C PRO A 532 -31.74 21.51 -11.48
N TYR A 533 -32.22 21.57 -12.73
CA TYR A 533 -31.88 22.65 -13.65
C TYR A 533 -32.41 24.01 -13.18
N ARG A 534 -33.66 24.08 -12.69
CA ARG A 534 -34.23 25.31 -12.14
C ARG A 534 -33.44 25.78 -10.92
N LEU A 535 -33.04 24.86 -10.04
CA LEU A 535 -32.21 25.17 -8.89
C LEU A 535 -30.82 25.68 -9.33
N ALA A 536 -30.20 25.05 -10.33
CA ALA A 536 -28.94 25.49 -10.89
C ALA A 536 -29.01 26.89 -11.52
N ALA A 537 -30.08 27.19 -12.26
CA ALA A 537 -30.32 28.50 -12.85
C ALA A 537 -30.54 29.60 -11.81
N ALA A 538 -31.05 29.25 -10.62
CA ALA A 538 -31.21 30.15 -9.49
C ALA A 538 -29.97 30.23 -8.56
N SER A 539 -28.88 29.53 -8.91
CA SER A 539 -27.67 29.40 -8.08
C SER A 539 -26.40 29.86 -8.83
N ILE A 540 -25.23 29.76 -8.19
CA ILE A 540 -23.96 30.09 -8.83
C ILE A 540 -23.58 28.96 -9.78
N CYS A 541 -23.33 29.30 -11.05
CA CYS A 541 -22.98 28.31 -12.06
C CYS A 541 -21.78 28.77 -12.88
N VAL A 542 -20.68 28.01 -12.82
CA VAL A 542 -19.37 28.41 -13.32
C VAL A 542 -18.68 27.29 -14.12
N PRO A 543 -17.82 27.62 -15.09
CA PRO A 543 -16.92 26.62 -15.69
C PRO A 543 -15.88 26.16 -14.66
N LEU A 544 -15.25 25.00 -14.93
CA LEU A 544 -14.24 24.38 -14.06
C LEU A 544 -13.13 25.37 -13.64
N LEU A 545 -12.58 26.15 -14.58
CA LEU A 545 -11.54 27.17 -14.36
C LEU A 545 -11.89 28.17 -13.24
N HIS A 546 -13.19 28.43 -13.03
CA HIS A 546 -13.69 29.48 -12.13
C HIS A 546 -14.22 28.94 -10.79
N VAL A 547 -14.17 27.62 -10.56
CA VAL A 547 -14.75 26.99 -9.36
C VAL A 547 -14.09 27.53 -8.08
N ALA A 548 -12.76 27.64 -8.07
CA ALA A 548 -12.01 28.10 -6.90
C ALA A 548 -12.31 29.57 -6.58
N GLN A 549 -12.44 30.44 -7.59
CA GLN A 549 -12.73 31.88 -7.40
C GLN A 549 -14.15 32.10 -6.89
N ALA A 550 -15.10 31.25 -7.27
CA ALA A 550 -16.50 31.35 -6.88
C ALA A 550 -16.76 30.93 -5.42
N ILE A 551 -15.82 30.20 -4.79
CA ILE A 551 -15.93 29.82 -3.38
C ILE A 551 -15.66 31.04 -2.47
N PRO A 552 -16.50 31.28 -1.45
CA PRO A 552 -16.31 32.38 -0.49
C PRO A 552 -14.91 32.37 0.14
N SER A 553 -14.31 33.55 0.30
CA SER A 553 -12.98 33.70 0.89
C SER A 553 -12.89 33.17 2.33
N CYS A 554 -14.00 33.17 3.08
CA CYS A 554 -14.05 32.59 4.43
C CYS A 554 -13.87 31.07 4.45
N CYS A 555 -14.06 30.37 3.33
CA CYS A 555 -13.81 28.94 3.18
C CYS A 555 -12.35 28.64 2.76
N LYS A 556 -11.48 29.65 2.71
CA LYS A 556 -10.07 29.53 2.30
C LYS A 556 -9.15 29.83 3.49
N PRO A 557 -8.84 28.84 4.32
CA PRO A 557 -8.10 29.03 5.57
C PRO A 557 -6.58 29.14 5.39
N LEU A 558 -6.08 29.00 4.16
CA LEU A 558 -4.66 29.01 3.81
C LEU A 558 -4.48 29.55 2.39
N SER A 559 -3.38 30.27 2.16
CA SER A 559 -2.89 30.58 0.81
C SER A 559 -1.44 30.14 0.68
N LEU A 560 -1.14 29.38 -0.37
CA LEU A 560 0.20 28.91 -0.70
C LEU A 560 0.63 29.43 -2.08
N SER A 561 1.86 29.91 -2.19
CA SER A 561 2.47 30.29 -3.46
C SER A 561 3.94 29.92 -3.49
N PHE A 562 4.51 29.71 -4.67
CA PHE A 562 5.97 29.58 -4.81
C PHE A 562 6.66 30.94 -4.61
N GLY A 563 7.99 30.91 -4.48
CA GLY A 563 8.81 32.11 -4.27
C GLY A 563 8.70 33.17 -5.38
N ASP A 564 8.30 32.77 -6.59
CA ASP A 564 8.01 33.65 -7.73
C ASP A 564 6.59 34.25 -7.70
N GLY A 565 5.77 33.87 -6.73
CA GLY A 565 4.38 34.32 -6.56
C GLY A 565 3.33 33.48 -7.30
N SER A 566 3.72 32.47 -8.07
CA SER A 566 2.77 31.57 -8.74
C SER A 566 2.04 30.64 -7.73
N PRO A 567 0.83 30.15 -8.03
CA PRO A 567 0.12 29.21 -7.17
C PRO A 567 0.94 27.94 -6.91
N ALA A 568 0.90 27.45 -5.67
CA ALA A 568 1.68 26.29 -5.23
C ALA A 568 1.08 24.94 -5.69
N ALA A 569 0.76 24.80 -6.99
CA ALA A 569 0.23 23.57 -7.55
C ALA A 569 1.18 22.38 -7.26
N GLY A 570 0.63 21.22 -6.91
CA GLY A 570 1.41 20.04 -6.49
C GLY A 570 1.80 20.02 -5.01
N ILE A 571 1.49 21.06 -4.23
CA ILE A 571 1.58 21.04 -2.77
C ILE A 571 0.20 20.72 -2.19
N ALA A 572 0.07 19.55 -1.58
CA ALA A 572 -1.14 19.17 -0.86
C ALA A 572 -1.10 19.75 0.56
N ALA A 573 -2.26 20.15 1.10
CA ALA A 573 -2.36 20.73 2.42
C ALA A 573 -3.59 20.23 3.17
N THR A 574 -3.44 19.99 4.47
CA THR A 574 -4.55 19.75 5.40
C THR A 574 -4.33 20.46 6.72
N MET A 575 -5.37 20.51 7.53
CA MET A 575 -5.33 21.20 8.81
C MET A 575 -6.15 20.52 9.89
N ARG A 576 -5.75 20.79 11.13
CA ARG A 576 -6.39 20.31 12.35
C ARG A 576 -6.39 21.41 13.39
N ASP A 577 -7.51 21.56 14.08
CA ASP A 577 -7.65 22.50 15.20
C ASP A 577 -7.38 21.79 16.54
N PHE A 578 -6.59 22.43 17.39
CA PHE A 578 -6.27 21.98 18.74
C PHE A 578 -6.71 23.05 19.73
N ASP A 579 -8.02 23.13 19.94
CA ASP A 579 -8.66 24.19 20.73
C ASP A 579 -8.16 24.23 22.18
N GLN A 580 -7.88 23.07 22.78
CA GLN A 580 -7.37 22.97 24.15
C GLN A 580 -5.93 23.49 24.24
N GLU A 581 -5.08 23.15 23.27
CA GLU A 581 -3.67 23.55 23.24
C GLU A 581 -3.46 24.96 22.67
N GLY A 582 -4.46 25.52 21.97
CA GLY A 582 -4.50 26.88 21.46
C GLY A 582 -3.74 27.08 20.15
N PHE A 583 -3.72 26.08 19.26
CA PHE A 583 -3.07 26.20 17.94
C PHE A 583 -3.84 25.48 16.84
N ARG A 584 -3.60 25.92 15.60
CA ARG A 584 -3.96 25.21 14.37
C ARG A 584 -2.74 24.57 13.76
N MET A 585 -2.83 23.29 13.45
CA MET A 585 -1.82 22.57 12.68
C MET A 585 -2.09 22.72 11.19
N TYR A 586 -1.03 23.01 10.44
CA TYR A 586 -0.97 22.89 8.99
C TYR A 586 0.01 21.78 8.62
N TYR A 587 -0.42 20.83 7.79
CA TYR A 587 0.42 19.78 7.25
C TYR A 587 0.49 19.92 5.74
N LEU A 588 1.70 20.14 5.24
CA LEU A 588 2.00 20.48 3.85
C LEU A 588 2.88 19.37 3.26
N VAL A 589 2.48 18.80 2.14
CA VAL A 589 3.20 17.71 1.48
C VAL A 589 3.51 18.10 0.05
N ASN A 590 4.80 18.14 -0.28
CA ASN A 590 5.25 18.30 -1.66
C ASN A 590 5.08 16.96 -2.38
N THR A 591 4.04 16.86 -3.21
CA THR A 591 3.67 15.61 -3.86
C THR A 591 4.70 15.19 -4.90
N ASP A 592 5.13 16.10 -5.78
CA ASP A 592 6.18 15.78 -6.75
C ASP A 592 6.88 17.02 -7.33
N SER A 593 6.60 18.21 -6.79
CA SER A 593 7.20 19.43 -7.30
C SER A 593 8.72 19.42 -7.02
N PRO A 594 9.55 19.93 -7.94
CA PRO A 594 10.97 20.11 -7.68
C PRO A 594 11.24 20.90 -6.39
N ALA A 595 12.48 20.83 -5.89
CA ALA A 595 12.88 21.60 -4.71
C ALA A 595 12.50 23.08 -4.88
N CYS A 596 11.76 23.62 -3.90
CA CYS A 596 11.13 24.93 -4.02
C CYS A 596 11.12 25.70 -2.69
N THR A 597 10.95 27.02 -2.80
CA THR A 597 10.60 27.87 -1.66
C THR A 597 9.10 28.13 -1.69
N LEU A 598 8.41 27.64 -0.66
CA LEU A 598 6.98 27.81 -0.45
C LEU A 598 6.72 29.02 0.45
N ILE A 599 5.87 29.94 0.00
CA ILE A 599 5.37 31.06 0.78
C ILE A 599 4.01 30.68 1.37
N VAL A 600 3.92 30.73 2.69
CA VAL A 600 2.72 30.37 3.45
C VAL A 600 2.09 31.65 3.99
N ARG A 601 0.79 31.85 3.74
CA ARG A 601 -0.03 32.93 4.31
C ARG A 601 -1.24 32.37 5.05
N THR A 602 -1.41 32.77 6.30
CA THR A 602 -2.53 32.31 7.15
C THR A 602 -2.78 33.24 8.33
N LYS A 603 -3.97 33.19 8.93
CA LYS A 603 -4.31 33.94 10.15
C LYS A 603 -3.59 33.35 11.37
N GLY A 604 -3.05 34.22 12.22
CA GLY A 604 -2.39 33.83 13.47
C GLY A 604 -1.50 34.92 14.03
N ALA A 605 -0.95 34.68 15.22
CA ALA A 605 0.01 35.56 15.87
C ALA A 605 1.41 34.96 15.94
N ASP A 606 1.58 33.66 16.12
CA ASP A 606 2.90 33.03 16.24
C ASP A 606 2.94 31.70 15.48
N ALA A 607 4.12 31.23 15.11
CA ALA A 607 4.27 29.96 14.40
C ALA A 607 5.57 29.23 14.79
N VAL A 608 5.53 27.90 14.72
CA VAL A 608 6.72 27.02 14.83
C VAL A 608 6.60 25.86 13.87
N ILE A 609 7.75 25.36 13.39
CA ILE A 609 7.82 24.12 12.61
C ILE A 609 7.99 22.96 13.58
N PHE A 610 7.12 21.97 13.49
CA PHE A 610 7.26 20.70 14.19
C PHE A 610 8.02 19.72 13.29
N ASP A 611 9.05 19.07 13.84
CA ASP A 611 9.85 18.05 13.17
C ASP A 611 9.36 16.66 13.60
N PRO A 612 8.58 15.93 12.78
CA PRO A 612 8.02 14.64 13.15
C PRO A 612 9.09 13.55 13.29
N THR A 613 10.30 13.75 12.79
CA THR A 613 11.40 12.79 12.96
C THR A 613 11.95 12.82 14.39
N SER A 614 12.05 14.02 14.96
CA SER A 614 12.64 14.23 16.30
C SER A 614 11.64 14.53 17.41
N GLY A 615 10.39 14.85 17.06
CA GLY A 615 9.36 15.32 18.01
C GLY A 615 9.64 16.72 18.56
N LYS A 616 10.57 17.48 17.95
CA LYS A 616 10.98 18.82 18.42
C LYS A 616 10.39 19.94 17.59
N LYS A 617 10.30 21.12 18.19
CA LYS A 617 9.88 22.36 17.51
C LYS A 617 11.07 23.22 17.16
N LYS A 618 11.01 23.85 15.98
CA LYS A 618 11.98 24.81 15.47
C LYS A 618 11.27 26.15 15.25
N PRO A 619 11.87 27.29 15.65
CA PRO A 619 11.29 28.59 15.38
C PRO A 619 11.26 28.85 13.86
N VAL A 620 10.20 29.51 13.39
CA VAL A 620 10.10 30.00 12.01
C VAL A 620 10.09 31.52 12.00
N SER A 621 10.78 32.10 11.04
CA SER A 621 10.78 33.55 10.81
C SER A 621 9.53 33.93 10.02
N PHE A 622 8.75 34.87 10.53
CA PHE A 622 7.53 35.35 9.87
C PHE A 622 7.43 36.87 9.89
N VAL A 623 6.64 37.40 8.98
CA VAL A 623 6.17 38.79 8.95
C VAL A 623 4.69 38.80 9.30
N ARG A 624 4.24 39.81 10.05
CA ARG A 624 2.81 40.04 10.34
C ARG A 624 2.32 41.20 9.48
N GLU A 625 1.31 40.96 8.66
CA GLU A 625 0.66 41.95 7.79
C GLU A 625 -0.85 41.75 7.90
N ASP A 626 -1.61 42.79 8.26
CA ASP A 626 -3.10 42.78 8.28
C ASP A 626 -3.77 41.62 9.05
N GLY A 627 -3.14 41.14 10.13
CA GLY A 627 -3.66 40.03 10.95
C GLY A 627 -3.34 38.63 10.41
N GLU A 628 -2.53 38.55 9.34
CA GLU A 628 -1.99 37.32 8.79
C GLU A 628 -0.48 37.19 9.06
N LEU A 629 -0.04 35.94 9.20
CA LEU A 629 1.35 35.54 9.19
C LEU A 629 1.77 35.20 7.76
N ARG A 630 2.94 35.69 7.39
CA ARG A 630 3.64 35.32 6.16
C ARG A 630 5.03 34.76 6.48
N PHE A 631 5.31 33.55 6.06
CA PHE A 631 6.64 32.92 6.20
C PHE A 631 6.99 32.03 5.02
N SER A 632 8.27 31.67 4.91
CA SER A 632 8.79 30.82 3.84
C SER A 632 9.30 29.49 4.38
N LEU A 633 9.03 28.41 3.65
CA LEU A 633 9.56 27.07 3.88
C LEU A 633 10.36 26.63 2.66
N ASN A 634 11.52 26.03 2.85
CA ASN A 634 12.24 25.36 1.77
C ASN A 634 11.86 23.88 1.81
N MET A 635 11.36 23.35 0.70
CA MET A 635 10.90 21.97 0.58
C MET A 635 11.67 21.28 -0.53
N GLU A 636 12.25 20.12 -0.22
CA GLU A 636 12.78 19.23 -1.25
C GLU A 636 11.63 18.56 -2.03
N GLN A 637 11.94 17.96 -3.17
CA GLN A 637 11.01 17.05 -3.84
C GLN A 637 10.67 15.90 -2.88
N ARG A 638 9.37 15.56 -2.73
CA ARG A 638 8.87 14.52 -1.78
C ARG A 638 9.12 14.83 -0.30
N ASP A 639 9.17 16.11 0.05
CA ASP A 639 9.31 16.56 1.43
C ASP A 639 7.98 17.04 2.02
N SER A 640 7.96 17.19 3.34
CA SER A 640 6.78 17.66 4.06
C SER A 640 7.12 18.60 5.20
N ALA A 641 6.16 19.40 5.61
CA ALA A 641 6.28 20.32 6.72
C ALA A 641 5.03 20.29 7.60
N VAL A 642 5.23 20.22 8.92
CA VAL A 642 4.18 20.42 9.92
C VAL A 642 4.42 21.75 10.61
N VAL A 643 3.43 22.65 10.57
CA VAL A 643 3.51 23.97 11.19
C VAL A 643 2.39 24.13 12.20
N PHE A 644 2.73 24.56 13.41
CA PHE A 644 1.75 24.95 14.42
C PHE A 644 1.64 26.48 14.42
N VAL A 645 0.43 26.98 14.20
CA VAL A 645 0.10 28.41 14.17
C VAL A 645 -0.78 28.73 15.37
N PHE A 646 -0.34 29.68 16.20
CA PHE A 646 -1.01 30.05 17.44
C PHE A 646 -1.78 31.36 17.26
N GLU A 647 -2.96 31.45 17.86
CA GLU A 647 -3.75 32.69 17.86
C GLU A 647 -3.13 33.79 18.74
N LYS A 648 -2.36 33.40 19.75
CA LYS A 648 -1.68 34.31 20.70
C LYS A 648 -0.17 34.17 20.58
N THR A 649 0.54 35.26 20.85
CA THR A 649 2.01 35.28 20.85
C THR A 649 2.53 34.34 21.95
N GLN A 650 3.42 33.41 21.59
CA GLN A 650 4.01 32.43 22.51
C GLN A 650 5.46 32.80 22.89
N GLY A 651 6.08 33.74 22.16
CA GLY A 651 7.41 34.25 22.48
C GLY A 651 8.56 33.38 21.96
N PHE A 652 8.30 32.43 21.06
CA PHE A 652 9.32 31.57 20.45
C PHE A 652 10.43 32.36 19.73
N TYR A 653 10.09 33.57 19.27
CA TYR A 653 10.99 34.45 18.51
C TYR A 653 11.66 35.54 19.38
N ALA A 654 11.26 35.70 20.65
CA ALA A 654 11.79 36.75 21.52
C ALA A 654 13.24 36.41 21.97
N GLY A 655 14.24 37.02 21.32
CA GLY A 655 15.61 37.07 21.84
C GLY A 655 16.74 36.48 20.98
N ARG A 656 16.51 36.08 19.72
CA ARG A 656 17.62 35.65 18.84
C ARG A 656 18.09 36.78 17.92
N LYS A 657 19.30 37.30 18.18
CA LYS A 657 20.07 38.11 17.21
C LYS A 657 20.12 37.34 15.88
N LYS A 658 19.86 38.03 14.76
CA LYS A 658 20.11 37.50 13.40
C LYS A 658 21.49 36.82 13.40
N LYS A 659 21.55 35.49 13.33
CA LYS A 659 22.77 34.83 12.88
C LYS A 659 22.95 35.32 11.45
N LYS A 660 24.03 36.06 11.16
CA LYS A 660 24.40 36.38 9.78
C LYS A 660 24.33 35.06 9.01
N MET A 661 23.58 35.03 7.92
CA MET A 661 23.79 34.03 6.88
C MET A 661 25.26 34.16 6.49
N THR A 662 26.10 33.30 7.04
CA THR A 662 27.43 33.06 6.50
C THR A 662 27.20 32.59 5.08
N ALA A 663 27.79 33.31 4.11
CA ALA A 663 27.82 32.88 2.72
C ALA A 663 28.13 31.39 2.67
N HIS A 664 27.47 30.63 1.78
CA HIS A 664 27.84 29.24 1.54
C HIS A 664 29.36 29.20 1.40
N PRO A 665 30.09 28.48 2.27
CA PRO A 665 31.51 28.35 2.08
C PRO A 665 31.72 27.85 0.66
N ARG A 666 32.65 28.47 -0.08
CA ARG A 666 33.03 28.00 -1.41
C ARG A 666 33.23 26.49 -1.32
N SER A 667 32.66 25.74 -2.26
CA SER A 667 32.90 24.31 -2.35
C SER A 667 34.40 24.10 -2.52
N ILE A 668 35.08 23.79 -1.43
CA ILE A 668 36.45 23.31 -1.44
C ILE A 668 36.26 21.85 -1.10
N ALA A 669 36.14 20.98 -2.10
CA ALA A 669 36.13 19.56 -1.86
C ALA A 669 37.40 19.22 -1.05
N PRO A 670 37.31 18.66 0.17
CA PRO A 670 38.48 18.00 0.72
C PRO A 670 38.90 16.94 -0.30
N ASN A 671 40.21 16.79 -0.55
CA ASN A 671 40.76 15.76 -1.42
C ASN A 671 40.55 14.37 -0.79
N LEU A 672 39.30 13.91 -0.69
CA LEU A 672 38.99 12.53 -0.33
C LEU A 672 39.55 11.64 -1.44
N SER A 673 40.32 10.63 -1.04
CA SER A 673 40.81 9.63 -1.99
C SER A 673 39.61 8.99 -2.71
N PRO A 674 39.70 8.72 -4.03
CA PRO A 674 38.69 7.91 -4.70
C PRO A 674 38.66 6.48 -4.13
N THR A 675 39.74 6.01 -3.49
CA THR A 675 39.85 4.70 -2.88
C THR A 675 39.48 4.74 -1.39
N TRP A 676 38.62 3.81 -0.98
CA TRP A 676 38.09 3.66 0.36
C TRP A 676 38.39 2.26 0.90
N GLU A 677 38.74 2.19 2.17
CA GLU A 677 39.00 0.92 2.85
C GLU A 677 37.70 0.32 3.40
N ILE A 678 37.50 -0.98 3.18
CA ILE A 678 36.42 -1.74 3.82
C ILE A 678 36.85 -2.13 5.23
N VAL A 679 36.36 -1.41 6.23
CA VAL A 679 36.65 -1.67 7.65
C VAL A 679 35.80 -2.82 8.19
N ARG A 680 34.55 -2.91 7.72
CA ARG A 680 33.61 -3.96 8.09
C ARG A 680 32.65 -4.21 6.93
N SER A 681 32.34 -5.47 6.68
CA SER A 681 31.33 -5.86 5.71
C SER A 681 30.58 -7.09 6.22
N ASP A 682 29.27 -7.13 6.00
CA ASP A 682 28.54 -8.39 5.97
C ASP A 682 29.13 -9.31 4.88
N PRO A 683 28.91 -10.64 4.97
CA PRO A 683 29.30 -11.55 3.90
C PRO A 683 28.70 -11.16 2.55
N ASN A 684 29.47 -11.34 1.48
CA ASN A 684 28.98 -11.20 0.12
C ASN A 684 28.25 -12.47 -0.33
N ALA A 685 27.45 -12.36 -1.38
CA ALA A 685 26.65 -13.47 -1.91
C ALA A 685 26.85 -13.64 -3.43
N LEU A 686 26.50 -14.83 -3.91
CA LEU A 686 26.22 -15.13 -5.31
C LEU A 686 24.94 -15.96 -5.35
N THR A 687 23.91 -15.47 -6.04
CA THR A 687 22.66 -16.21 -6.26
C THR A 687 22.85 -17.19 -7.41
N LEU A 688 22.51 -18.46 -7.17
CA LEU A 688 22.42 -19.51 -8.18
C LEU A 688 20.93 -19.86 -8.36
N ASP A 689 20.28 -19.15 -9.27
CA ASP A 689 18.85 -19.24 -9.56
C ASP A 689 18.52 -20.15 -10.74
N ARG A 690 19.53 -20.73 -11.40
CA ARG A 690 19.36 -21.65 -12.52
C ARG A 690 20.20 -22.91 -12.38
N CYS A 691 19.63 -24.04 -12.81
CA CYS A 691 20.30 -25.33 -12.78
C CYS A 691 19.91 -26.22 -13.96
N ASP A 692 20.73 -27.22 -14.25
CA ASP A 692 20.26 -28.35 -15.05
C ASP A 692 19.40 -29.26 -14.17
N CYS A 693 18.26 -29.70 -14.69
CA CYS A 693 17.28 -30.48 -13.95
C CYS A 693 17.04 -31.82 -14.63
N PHE A 694 16.95 -32.89 -13.83
CA PHE A 694 16.65 -34.24 -14.28
C PHE A 694 15.49 -34.82 -13.48
N PHE A 695 14.53 -35.44 -14.18
CA PHE A 695 13.40 -36.15 -13.58
C PHE A 695 13.60 -37.65 -13.84
N HIS A 696 13.65 -38.46 -12.77
CA HIS A 696 13.87 -39.91 -12.86
C HIS A 696 15.11 -40.28 -13.70
N GLY A 697 16.20 -39.52 -13.50
CA GLY A 697 17.46 -39.69 -14.21
C GLY A 697 17.48 -39.19 -15.67
N LYS A 698 16.35 -38.73 -16.24
CA LYS A 698 16.27 -38.17 -17.59
C LYS A 698 16.36 -36.65 -17.57
N PRO A 699 17.06 -36.00 -18.52
CA PRO A 699 17.10 -34.54 -18.60
C PRO A 699 15.69 -33.95 -18.74
N ALA A 700 15.31 -33.08 -17.82
CA ALA A 700 14.05 -32.32 -17.85
C ALA A 700 14.25 -30.91 -18.44
N GLY A 701 15.43 -30.33 -18.24
CA GLY A 701 15.85 -29.12 -18.93
C GLY A 701 17.23 -28.64 -18.51
N LYS A 702 17.85 -27.81 -19.35
CA LYS A 702 19.17 -27.23 -19.14
C LYS A 702 19.03 -25.77 -18.71
N ASN A 703 19.82 -25.34 -17.73
CA ASN A 703 19.83 -23.96 -17.22
C ASN A 703 18.41 -23.39 -16.95
N LEU A 704 17.54 -24.22 -16.35
CA LEU A 704 16.18 -23.85 -16.00
C LEU A 704 16.17 -22.96 -14.75
N PRO A 705 15.32 -21.91 -14.69
CA PRO A 705 15.06 -21.20 -13.45
C PRO A 705 14.58 -22.17 -12.36
N ALA A 706 15.26 -22.19 -11.22
CA ALA A 706 15.05 -23.17 -10.15
C ALA A 706 13.61 -23.12 -9.62
N ILE A 707 13.03 -21.92 -9.52
CA ILE A 707 11.67 -21.72 -9.00
C ILE A 707 10.57 -22.29 -9.92
N GLU A 708 10.85 -22.55 -11.20
CA GLU A 708 9.89 -23.17 -12.13
C GLU A 708 9.75 -24.67 -11.89
N ILE A 709 10.76 -25.30 -11.27
CA ILE A 709 10.84 -26.75 -11.12
C ILE A 709 9.73 -27.28 -10.22
N THR A 710 9.35 -26.54 -9.18
CA THR A 710 8.22 -26.87 -8.30
C THR A 710 6.93 -27.06 -9.11
N GLU A 711 6.59 -26.13 -9.99
CA GLU A 711 5.37 -26.21 -10.79
C GLU A 711 5.46 -27.28 -11.88
N LEU A 712 6.64 -27.47 -12.49
CA LEU A 712 6.88 -28.54 -13.46
C LEU A 712 6.70 -29.93 -12.83
N ALA A 713 7.21 -30.13 -11.61
CA ALA A 713 7.05 -31.38 -10.88
C ALA A 713 5.60 -31.56 -10.39
N CYS A 714 4.94 -30.50 -9.90
CA CYS A 714 3.54 -30.54 -9.49
C CYS A 714 2.60 -30.93 -10.64
N ALA A 715 2.89 -30.48 -11.87
CA ALA A 715 2.11 -30.82 -13.05
C ALA A 715 2.10 -32.32 -13.40
N LEU A 716 3.06 -33.10 -12.88
CA LEU A 716 3.09 -34.57 -13.05
C LEU A 716 2.14 -35.30 -12.08
N ALA A 717 1.66 -34.63 -11.03
CA ALA A 717 0.75 -35.18 -10.04
C ALA A 717 1.21 -36.50 -9.38
N GLN A 718 2.53 -36.69 -9.25
CA GLN A 718 3.17 -37.86 -8.63
C GLN A 718 4.53 -37.47 -8.02
N PRO A 719 5.11 -38.31 -7.13
CA PRO A 719 6.47 -38.10 -6.64
C PRO A 719 7.49 -38.12 -7.78
N VAL A 720 8.49 -37.23 -7.72
CA VAL A 720 9.51 -37.07 -8.77
C VAL A 720 10.90 -37.20 -8.16
N GLU A 721 11.71 -38.13 -8.66
CA GLU A 721 13.13 -38.15 -8.33
C GLU A 721 13.82 -37.01 -9.05
N LEU A 722 14.23 -35.99 -8.29
CA LEU A 722 14.89 -34.79 -8.79
C LEU A 722 16.39 -34.90 -8.59
N ARG A 723 17.13 -34.55 -9.65
CA ARG A 723 18.53 -34.14 -9.55
C ARG A 723 18.68 -32.73 -10.11
N LEU A 724 19.17 -31.83 -9.27
CA LEU A 724 19.46 -30.44 -9.60
C LEU A 724 20.98 -30.26 -9.66
N VAL A 725 21.49 -29.72 -10.76
CA VAL A 725 22.93 -29.53 -10.98
C VAL A 725 23.23 -28.05 -11.20
N TYR A 726 23.82 -27.43 -10.19
CA TYR A 726 24.29 -26.04 -10.21
C TYR A 726 25.79 -26.00 -10.51
N ARG A 727 26.21 -24.99 -11.29
CA ARG A 727 27.63 -24.79 -11.60
C ARG A 727 28.06 -23.37 -11.26
N PHE A 728 29.26 -23.26 -10.69
CA PHE A 728 29.86 -21.97 -10.35
C PHE A 728 31.37 -22.02 -10.53
N HIS A 729 31.98 -20.86 -10.76
CA HIS A 729 33.41 -20.74 -11.00
C HIS A 729 34.12 -20.05 -9.83
N ILE A 730 35.24 -20.62 -9.38
CA ILE A 730 36.16 -19.98 -8.44
C ILE A 730 37.44 -19.65 -9.21
N ALA A 731 37.61 -18.41 -9.62
CA ALA A 731 38.73 -18.00 -10.45
C ALA A 731 40.07 -18.11 -9.71
N GLN A 732 40.07 -17.83 -8.41
CA GLN A 732 41.25 -17.93 -7.55
C GLN A 732 40.88 -18.50 -6.16
N PRO A 733 41.80 -19.23 -5.49
CA PRO A 733 41.54 -19.82 -4.17
C PRO A 733 41.03 -18.79 -3.16
N LEU A 734 39.96 -19.13 -2.43
CA LEU A 734 39.39 -18.29 -1.39
C LEU A 734 40.06 -18.57 -0.04
N SER A 735 40.35 -17.53 0.74
CA SER A 735 41.06 -17.64 2.04
C SER A 735 40.13 -17.86 3.24
N GLY A 736 38.81 -17.69 3.07
CA GLY A 736 37.81 -17.80 4.12
C GLY A 736 36.79 -18.91 3.88
N PRO A 737 35.88 -19.17 4.84
CA PRO A 737 34.83 -20.16 4.68
C PRO A 737 33.87 -19.75 3.56
N LEU A 738 33.48 -20.74 2.75
CA LEU A 738 32.42 -20.65 1.76
C LEU A 738 31.23 -21.49 2.23
N TYR A 739 30.06 -20.87 2.22
CA TYR A 739 28.82 -21.49 2.63
C TYR A 739 27.86 -21.65 1.45
N LEU A 740 27.23 -22.82 1.37
CA LEU A 740 25.98 -23.01 0.63
C LEU A 740 24.83 -22.61 1.55
N VAL A 741 23.90 -21.82 1.04
CA VAL A 741 22.65 -21.47 1.71
C VAL A 741 21.50 -22.01 0.88
N CYS A 742 20.67 -22.83 1.48
CA CYS A 742 19.48 -23.40 0.84
C CYS A 742 18.38 -23.70 1.86
N GLU A 743 17.16 -23.89 1.35
CA GLU A 743 16.00 -24.27 2.15
C GLU A 743 15.91 -25.78 2.33
N ALA A 744 15.34 -26.19 3.46
CA ALA A 744 15.09 -27.60 3.81
C ALA A 744 16.24 -28.58 3.46
N PRO A 745 17.52 -28.30 3.83
CA PRO A 745 18.66 -29.11 3.40
C PRO A 745 18.58 -30.59 3.81
N LYS A 746 17.78 -30.89 4.85
CA LYS A 746 17.50 -32.26 5.30
C LYS A 746 16.82 -33.14 4.23
N ASN A 747 16.16 -32.53 3.24
CA ASN A 747 15.48 -33.24 2.16
C ASN A 747 16.45 -33.64 1.03
N TYR A 748 17.67 -33.08 1.02
CA TYR A 748 18.61 -33.27 -0.07
C TYR A 748 19.81 -34.14 0.31
N ARG A 749 20.26 -34.94 -0.66
CA ARG A 749 21.60 -35.52 -0.67
C ARG A 749 22.50 -34.65 -1.53
N PHE A 750 23.66 -34.27 -1.01
CA PHE A 750 24.59 -33.37 -1.69
C PHE A 750 25.79 -34.13 -2.25
N THR A 751 26.12 -33.85 -3.50
CA THR A 751 27.39 -34.25 -4.11
C THR A 751 28.05 -33.00 -4.69
N ILE A 752 29.31 -32.76 -4.33
CA ILE A 752 30.08 -31.60 -4.81
C ILE A 752 31.34 -32.11 -5.48
N ASN A 753 31.55 -31.75 -6.75
CA ASN A 753 32.70 -32.20 -7.55
C ASN A 753 32.86 -33.74 -7.55
N GLY A 754 31.74 -34.47 -7.64
CA GLY A 754 31.70 -35.94 -7.61
C GLY A 754 31.91 -36.57 -6.22
N LYS A 755 32.09 -35.78 -5.16
CA LYS A 755 32.23 -36.27 -3.77
C LYS A 755 30.95 -36.07 -2.98
N ILE A 756 30.48 -37.12 -2.31
CA ILE A 756 29.35 -37.03 -1.38
C ILE A 756 29.70 -36.06 -0.24
N ALA A 757 28.90 -35.02 -0.07
CA ALA A 757 29.09 -33.98 0.93
C ALA A 757 28.08 -34.17 2.07
N ARG A 758 28.54 -34.69 3.22
CA ARG A 758 27.74 -34.75 4.45
C ARG A 758 27.81 -33.40 5.16
N LEU A 759 26.84 -32.54 4.87
CA LEU A 759 26.78 -31.17 5.37
C LEU A 759 25.88 -31.09 6.61
N SER A 760 26.25 -30.25 7.57
CA SER A 760 25.44 -29.99 8.77
C SER A 760 25.11 -28.50 8.86
N PRO A 761 23.88 -28.12 9.26
CA PRO A 761 23.50 -26.74 9.52
C PRO A 761 24.47 -26.03 10.48
N CYS A 762 24.90 -24.82 10.13
CA CYS A 762 25.79 -23.99 10.96
C CYS A 762 25.29 -22.54 11.09
N GLY A 763 23.97 -22.38 11.11
CA GLY A 763 23.26 -21.10 11.21
C GLY A 763 22.36 -20.85 10.01
N TYR A 764 21.95 -19.61 9.83
CA TYR A 764 21.07 -19.18 8.74
C TYR A 764 21.55 -17.84 8.15
N TYR A 765 20.96 -17.43 7.02
CA TYR A 765 21.27 -16.17 6.34
C TYR A 765 19.98 -15.40 6.05
N ARG A 766 19.81 -14.23 6.68
CA ARG A 766 18.64 -13.32 6.60
C ARG A 766 17.31 -13.88 7.15
N ASP A 767 16.95 -15.12 6.85
CA ASP A 767 15.76 -15.80 7.34
C ASP A 767 16.12 -17.19 7.90
N LYS A 768 15.40 -17.68 8.93
CA LYS A 768 15.67 -18.99 9.54
C LYS A 768 15.47 -20.17 8.57
N SER A 769 14.66 -19.98 7.53
CA SER A 769 14.46 -20.97 6.45
C SER A 769 15.69 -21.11 5.53
N LEU A 770 16.53 -20.08 5.44
CA LEU A 770 17.72 -20.04 4.59
C LEU A 770 18.93 -20.61 5.37
N VAL A 771 19.02 -21.93 5.42
CA VAL A 771 19.99 -22.67 6.25
C VAL A 771 21.39 -22.62 5.64
N LYS A 772 22.39 -22.31 6.47
CA LYS A 772 23.80 -22.21 6.09
C LYS A 772 24.53 -23.54 6.28
N LEU A 773 25.27 -23.98 5.27
CA LEU A 773 26.05 -25.21 5.22
C LEU A 773 27.50 -24.91 4.79
N ASN A 774 28.51 -25.36 5.53
CA ASN A 774 29.91 -25.10 5.16
C ASN A 774 30.40 -26.09 4.09
N ILE A 775 30.72 -25.58 2.89
CA ILE A 775 31.15 -26.40 1.74
C ILE A 775 32.65 -26.23 1.41
N SER A 776 33.39 -25.46 2.21
CA SER A 776 34.78 -25.05 1.91
C SER A 776 35.71 -26.21 1.56
N LYS A 777 35.54 -27.38 2.19
CA LYS A 777 36.39 -28.57 1.98
C LYS A 777 36.08 -29.34 0.68
N PHE A 778 34.99 -29.02 0.01
CA PHE A 778 34.51 -29.75 -1.17
C PHE A 778 34.69 -28.98 -2.48
N VAL A 779 35.00 -27.69 -2.41
CA VAL A 779 35.19 -26.82 -3.56
C VAL A 779 36.67 -26.76 -3.98
N LYS A 780 36.91 -26.36 -5.23
CA LYS A 780 38.25 -26.21 -5.83
C LYS A 780 38.30 -24.96 -6.70
N SER A 781 39.49 -24.48 -7.03
CA SER A 781 39.65 -23.47 -8.10
C SER A 781 39.18 -24.03 -9.45
N GLY A 782 38.67 -23.16 -10.29
CA GLY A 782 38.03 -23.50 -11.55
C GLY A 782 36.53 -23.76 -11.42
N CYS A 783 36.01 -24.60 -12.33
CA CYS A 783 34.60 -24.99 -12.34
C CYS A 783 34.28 -25.96 -11.19
N ASN A 784 33.19 -25.67 -10.49
CA ASN A 784 32.62 -26.51 -9.45
C ASN A 784 31.20 -26.93 -9.84
N GLU A 785 30.86 -28.17 -9.52
CA GLU A 785 29.52 -28.72 -9.71
C GLU A 785 28.92 -29.10 -8.36
N LEU A 786 27.73 -28.56 -8.07
CA LEU A 786 26.91 -28.88 -6.91
C LEU A 786 25.67 -29.64 -7.40
N CYS A 787 25.55 -30.89 -6.97
CA CYS A 787 24.39 -31.74 -7.21
C CYS A 787 23.55 -31.86 -5.94
N MET A 788 22.25 -31.66 -6.07
CA MET A 788 21.24 -31.85 -5.03
C MET A 788 20.23 -32.88 -5.52
N ASP A 789 20.21 -34.06 -4.89
CA ASP A 789 19.28 -35.14 -5.19
C ASP A 789 18.18 -35.19 -4.10
N THR A 790 16.91 -35.22 -4.50
CA THR A 790 15.74 -35.39 -3.61
C THR A 790 14.64 -36.23 -4.28
N CYS A 791 13.71 -36.77 -3.49
CA CYS A 791 12.44 -37.29 -3.99
C CYS A 791 11.37 -36.23 -3.70
N PHE A 792 11.10 -35.37 -4.68
CA PHE A 792 10.11 -34.31 -4.54
C PHE A 792 8.71 -34.90 -4.47
N GLN A 793 7.97 -34.53 -3.43
CA GLN A 793 6.61 -35.01 -3.23
C GLN A 793 5.71 -33.94 -2.62
N GLN A 794 4.45 -33.93 -3.06
CA GLN A 794 3.36 -33.19 -2.41
C GLN A 794 2.37 -34.19 -1.82
N TYR A 795 1.64 -33.78 -0.79
CA TYR A 795 0.68 -34.60 -0.07
C TYR A 795 -0.73 -33.98 -0.11
N GLY A 796 -1.74 -34.82 0.13
CA GLY A 796 -3.12 -34.38 0.32
C GLY A 796 -3.67 -33.55 -0.84
N SER A 797 -4.28 -32.40 -0.50
CA SER A 797 -4.97 -31.53 -1.46
C SER A 797 -4.05 -30.63 -2.28
N VAL A 798 -2.73 -30.64 -2.07
CA VAL A 798 -1.82 -29.69 -2.73
C VAL A 798 -1.88 -29.80 -4.25
N TYR A 799 -1.93 -31.01 -4.82
CA TYR A 799 -2.07 -31.16 -6.29
C TYR A 799 -3.40 -30.62 -6.81
N SER A 800 -4.50 -30.76 -6.06
CA SER A 800 -5.79 -30.18 -6.45
C SER A 800 -5.82 -28.66 -6.29
N ASP A 801 -5.22 -28.13 -5.22
CA ASP A 801 -5.12 -26.70 -4.99
C ASP A 801 -4.21 -26.04 -6.06
N PHE A 802 -3.12 -26.69 -6.45
CA PHE A 802 -2.27 -26.25 -7.57
C PHE A 802 -3.04 -26.17 -8.89
N ARG A 803 -3.83 -27.21 -9.23
CA ARG A 803 -4.66 -27.18 -10.45
C ARG A 803 -5.70 -26.06 -10.40
N ALA A 804 -6.40 -25.91 -9.28
CA ALA A 804 -7.39 -24.84 -9.12
C ALA A 804 -6.75 -23.44 -9.16
N ALA A 805 -5.55 -23.27 -8.59
CA ALA A 805 -4.78 -22.02 -8.69
C ALA A 805 -4.41 -21.72 -10.14
N ALA A 806 -3.99 -22.73 -10.90
CA ALA A 806 -3.61 -22.62 -12.31
C ALA A 806 -4.80 -22.33 -13.24
N GLU A 807 -6.03 -22.63 -12.81
CA GLU A 807 -7.26 -22.26 -13.53
C GLU A 807 -7.69 -20.81 -13.25
N GLY A 808 -6.86 -20.02 -12.57
CA GLY A 808 -7.05 -18.59 -12.36
C GLY A 808 -7.87 -18.25 -11.11
N PHE A 809 -8.03 -19.18 -10.17
CA PHE A 809 -8.83 -18.91 -8.97
C PHE A 809 -8.01 -18.21 -7.88
N GLU A 810 -8.18 -16.90 -7.79
CA GLU A 810 -7.44 -15.99 -6.91
C GLU A 810 -7.39 -16.43 -5.42
N PRO A 811 -8.50 -16.66 -4.71
CA PRO A 811 -8.46 -17.15 -3.33
C PRO A 811 -7.64 -18.43 -3.10
N VAL A 812 -7.64 -19.37 -4.06
CA VAL A 812 -6.80 -20.59 -3.94
C VAL A 812 -5.34 -20.27 -4.17
N ARG A 813 -5.03 -19.43 -5.16
CA ARG A 813 -3.67 -18.91 -5.40
C ARG A 813 -3.11 -18.19 -4.16
N ASN A 814 -3.95 -17.38 -3.52
CA ASN A 814 -3.65 -16.57 -2.34
C ASN A 814 -3.35 -17.40 -1.08
N ARG A 815 -3.89 -18.62 -0.98
CA ARG A 815 -3.61 -19.58 0.12
C ARG A 815 -2.71 -20.75 -0.29
N LEU A 816 -2.17 -20.75 -1.51
CA LEU A 816 -1.41 -21.87 -2.04
C LEU A 816 -0.23 -22.18 -1.12
N THR A 817 -0.07 -23.44 -0.77
CA THR A 817 1.00 -23.92 0.12
C THR A 817 1.51 -25.24 -0.41
N TYR A 818 2.83 -25.36 -0.55
CA TYR A 818 3.51 -26.57 -0.94
C TYR A 818 4.13 -27.25 0.28
N ASP A 819 4.18 -28.59 0.27
CA ASP A 819 4.90 -29.38 1.27
C ASP A 819 6.41 -29.33 1.01
N GLU A 820 6.80 -29.41 -0.27
CA GLU A 820 8.19 -29.29 -0.73
C GLU A 820 8.30 -28.25 -1.84
N GLU A 821 9.38 -27.46 -1.84
CA GLU A 821 9.62 -26.41 -2.81
C GLU A 821 11.08 -26.47 -3.27
N VAL A 822 11.29 -26.30 -4.58
CA VAL A 822 12.63 -26.08 -5.17
C VAL A 822 12.86 -24.58 -5.30
N GLU A 823 13.98 -24.11 -4.77
CA GLU A 823 14.34 -22.69 -4.71
C GLU A 823 15.73 -22.42 -5.30
N ALA A 824 16.01 -21.14 -5.55
CA ALA A 824 17.38 -20.68 -5.76
C ALA A 824 18.25 -21.01 -4.54
N VAL A 825 19.53 -21.29 -4.78
CA VAL A 825 20.53 -21.49 -3.72
C VAL A 825 21.57 -20.38 -3.76
N TYR A 826 22.21 -20.11 -2.64
CA TYR A 826 23.16 -18.99 -2.53
C TYR A 826 24.52 -19.48 -2.07
N LEU A 827 25.58 -18.91 -2.64
CA LEU A 827 26.91 -19.01 -2.09
C LEU A 827 27.18 -17.75 -1.27
N VAL A 828 27.61 -17.91 -0.02
CA VAL A 828 27.82 -16.80 0.92
C VAL A 828 29.21 -16.92 1.56
N GLY A 829 29.94 -15.80 1.63
CA GLY A 829 31.28 -15.79 2.21
C GLY A 829 31.99 -14.45 2.06
N ASN A 830 33.28 -14.44 2.41
CA ASN A 830 34.15 -13.27 2.21
C ASN A 830 34.87 -13.40 0.86
N PHE A 831 34.22 -12.93 -0.21
CA PHE A 831 34.74 -12.97 -1.58
C PHE A 831 34.19 -11.79 -2.39
N ARG A 832 34.77 -11.56 -3.57
CA ARG A 832 34.20 -10.71 -4.62
C ARG A 832 33.60 -11.58 -5.72
N VAL A 833 32.56 -11.07 -6.39
CA VAL A 833 31.99 -11.68 -7.59
C VAL A 833 32.49 -10.91 -8.81
N ASP A 834 33.44 -11.49 -9.54
CA ASP A 834 33.90 -10.93 -10.80
C ASP A 834 32.82 -11.05 -11.88
N THR A 835 32.66 -9.98 -12.65
CA THR A 835 31.59 -9.74 -13.63
C THR A 835 32.19 -9.39 -15.00
N PRO A 836 32.81 -10.34 -15.71
CA PRO A 836 33.52 -10.09 -16.98
C PRO A 836 32.61 -9.75 -18.17
N GLY A 837 31.30 -9.78 -17.97
CA GLY A 837 30.30 -9.42 -18.97
C GLY A 837 30.15 -7.90 -19.16
N VAL A 838 29.05 -7.52 -19.79
CA VAL A 838 28.76 -6.11 -20.11
C VAL A 838 27.66 -5.58 -19.19
N PHE A 839 27.94 -4.45 -18.54
CA PHE A 839 26.93 -3.64 -17.86
C PHE A 839 26.35 -2.58 -18.79
N GLN A 840 25.05 -2.36 -18.68
CA GLN A 840 24.33 -1.28 -19.31
C GLN A 840 23.53 -0.55 -18.23
N ALA A 841 23.50 0.78 -18.27
CA ALA A 841 22.68 1.55 -17.34
C ALA A 841 21.19 1.23 -17.57
N GLY A 842 20.47 0.96 -16.47
CA GLY A 842 19.01 0.84 -16.47
C GLY A 842 18.33 2.21 -16.38
N GLN A 843 17.02 2.20 -16.15
CA GLN A 843 16.20 3.42 -16.12
C GLN A 843 15.92 3.93 -14.70
N ARG A 844 16.14 3.12 -13.65
CA ARG A 844 15.64 3.36 -12.29
C ARG A 844 16.71 3.07 -11.24
N GLU A 845 17.85 3.76 -11.35
CA GLU A 845 19.01 3.59 -10.46
C GLU A 845 19.47 2.12 -10.39
N ASP A 846 19.55 1.49 -11.56
CA ASP A 846 19.89 0.09 -11.73
C ASP A 846 20.82 -0.12 -12.93
N SER A 847 21.38 -1.32 -13.04
CA SER A 847 22.21 -1.73 -14.17
C SER A 847 21.84 -3.14 -14.64
N LEU A 848 21.79 -3.30 -15.96
CA LEU A 848 21.56 -4.56 -16.64
C LEU A 848 22.89 -5.22 -16.97
N TYR A 849 23.04 -6.49 -16.63
CA TYR A 849 24.24 -7.27 -16.79
C TYR A 849 23.98 -8.52 -17.64
N GLN A 850 24.84 -8.72 -18.64
CA GLN A 850 24.87 -9.93 -19.47
C GLN A 850 26.26 -10.56 -19.37
N GLY A 851 26.36 -11.72 -18.73
CA GLY A 851 27.61 -12.44 -18.59
C GLY A 851 27.58 -13.51 -17.51
N ASN A 852 28.72 -14.15 -17.30
CA ASN A 852 28.92 -15.15 -16.25
C ASN A 852 29.44 -14.48 -14.96
N PHE A 853 29.43 -15.24 -13.86
CA PHE A 853 30.00 -14.81 -12.58
C PHE A 853 31.16 -15.72 -12.18
N SER A 854 32.16 -15.17 -11.49
CA SER A 854 33.18 -15.98 -10.82
C SER A 854 33.58 -15.43 -9.46
N LEU A 855 33.91 -16.32 -8.53
CA LEU A 855 34.34 -15.93 -7.20
C LEU A 855 35.85 -15.65 -7.20
N THR A 856 36.23 -14.51 -6.62
CA THR A 856 37.62 -14.08 -6.42
C THR A 856 37.87 -13.68 -4.96
N PRO A 857 39.13 -13.67 -4.51
CA PRO A 857 39.50 -13.19 -3.18
C PRO A 857 38.95 -11.78 -2.88
N PRO A 858 38.61 -11.50 -1.61
CA PRO A 858 38.13 -10.19 -1.22
C PRO A 858 39.21 -9.11 -1.42
N SER A 859 38.78 -7.89 -1.73
CA SER A 859 39.65 -6.70 -1.72
C SER A 859 39.43 -5.93 -0.43
N PRO A 860 40.49 -5.46 0.26
CA PRO A 860 40.34 -4.55 1.39
C PRO A 860 39.92 -3.14 0.97
N TYR A 861 39.93 -2.83 -0.33
CA TYR A 861 39.60 -1.51 -0.86
C TYR A 861 38.57 -1.56 -1.98
N VAL A 862 37.78 -0.48 -2.07
CA VAL A 862 36.86 -0.16 -3.17
C VAL A 862 37.04 1.29 -3.60
N CYS A 863 36.58 1.64 -4.79
CA CYS A 863 36.51 3.02 -5.25
C CYS A 863 35.13 3.62 -4.97
N SER A 864 35.05 4.94 -4.77
CA SER A 864 33.79 5.68 -4.78
C SER A 864 33.05 5.44 -6.12
N GLY A 865 31.74 5.32 -6.07
CA GLY A 865 30.89 4.90 -7.18
C GLY A 865 30.06 3.66 -6.84
N GLY A 866 29.58 2.97 -7.87
CA GLY A 866 28.79 1.75 -7.73
C GLY A 866 29.66 0.56 -7.32
N LEU A 867 29.25 -0.18 -6.29
CA LEU A 867 29.95 -1.36 -5.78
C LEU A 867 29.51 -2.66 -6.47
N VAL A 868 28.38 -2.63 -7.19
CA VAL A 868 27.89 -3.76 -8.01
C VAL A 868 28.99 -4.23 -8.97
N GLU A 869 29.54 -3.33 -9.76
CA GLU A 869 30.64 -3.58 -10.71
C GLU A 869 31.99 -3.87 -10.03
N GLN A 870 32.11 -3.55 -8.73
CA GLN A 870 33.33 -3.76 -7.96
C GLN A 870 33.33 -5.09 -7.21
N GLY A 871 32.38 -5.96 -7.50
CA GLY A 871 32.33 -7.33 -7.01
C GLY A 871 31.30 -7.59 -5.92
N PHE A 872 30.33 -6.69 -5.75
CA PHE A 872 29.22 -6.80 -4.81
C PHE A 872 27.82 -6.81 -5.49
N PRO A 873 27.62 -7.50 -6.64
CA PRO A 873 26.35 -7.43 -7.38
C PRO A 873 25.17 -8.01 -6.60
N PHE A 874 25.36 -9.08 -5.81
CA PHE A 874 24.31 -9.71 -4.98
C PHE A 874 24.39 -9.29 -3.51
N PHE A 875 25.17 -8.26 -3.18
CA PHE A 875 25.35 -7.83 -1.80
C PHE A 875 24.04 -7.31 -1.21
N SER A 876 23.73 -7.77 0.01
CA SER A 876 22.46 -7.53 0.69
C SER A 876 22.71 -7.39 2.17
N GLY A 877 23.39 -6.31 2.59
CA GLY A 877 23.87 -6.15 3.96
C GLY A 877 24.40 -4.75 4.28
N GLN A 878 25.26 -4.68 5.30
CA GLN A 878 25.96 -3.46 5.70
C GLN A 878 27.45 -3.48 5.34
N MET A 879 27.95 -2.37 4.80
CA MET A 879 29.38 -2.17 4.52
C MET A 879 29.85 -0.82 5.06
N THR A 880 30.89 -0.82 5.90
CA THR A 880 31.51 0.38 6.46
C THR A 880 32.81 0.69 5.70
N LEU A 881 32.80 1.84 5.01
CA LEU A 881 33.91 2.37 4.23
C LEU A 881 34.63 3.49 5.00
N ARG A 882 35.96 3.52 4.93
CA ARG A 882 36.81 4.52 5.59
C ARG A 882 37.67 5.29 4.61
N ASN A 883 37.84 6.58 4.89
CA ASN A 883 38.78 7.46 4.23
C ASN A 883 39.39 8.45 5.23
N THR A 884 40.48 9.11 4.83
CA THR A 884 41.17 10.13 5.62
C THR A 884 41.48 11.34 4.75
N PHE A 885 41.42 12.53 5.32
CA PHE A 885 41.70 13.78 4.62
C PHE A 885 42.32 14.81 5.56
N GLN A 886 43.11 15.73 5.01
CA GLN A 886 43.79 16.77 5.77
C GLN A 886 43.01 18.09 5.69
N LEU A 887 42.93 18.81 6.80
CA LEU A 887 42.34 20.16 6.86
C LEU A 887 43.25 21.12 7.62
N THR A 888 43.26 22.38 7.18
CA THR A 888 43.78 23.50 7.98
C THR A 888 42.74 23.97 9.00
N GLN A 889 43.16 24.74 10.00
CA GLN A 889 42.27 25.26 11.04
C GLN A 889 41.08 26.09 10.48
N GLU A 890 41.29 26.87 9.41
CA GLU A 890 40.24 27.66 8.76
C GLU A 890 39.19 26.78 8.04
N GLU A 891 39.59 25.58 7.62
CA GLU A 891 38.74 24.67 6.86
C GLU A 891 37.86 23.78 7.75
N CYS A 892 38.05 23.81 9.08
CA CYS A 892 37.35 22.93 10.03
C CYS A 892 35.91 23.37 10.36
N GLN A 893 35.48 24.56 9.94
CA GLN A 893 34.16 25.10 10.27
C GLN A 893 33.26 25.25 9.03
N GLY A 894 31.94 25.10 9.23
CA GLY A 894 30.94 25.34 8.18
C GLY A 894 30.94 24.28 7.09
N ARG A 895 31.36 23.05 7.38
CA ARG A 895 31.49 21.97 6.39
C ARG A 895 30.28 21.04 6.43
N CYS A 896 29.88 20.54 5.26
CA CYS A 896 28.89 19.48 5.11
C CYS A 896 29.41 18.41 4.17
N LEU A 897 29.00 17.16 4.39
CA LEU A 897 29.18 16.07 3.44
C LEU A 897 27.93 15.97 2.56
N ARG A 898 28.11 15.91 1.24
CA ARG A 898 27.02 15.83 0.26
C ARG A 898 27.17 14.60 -0.62
N PHE A 899 26.04 13.97 -0.90
CA PHE A 899 25.95 12.84 -1.81
C PHE A 899 25.23 13.27 -3.09
N ALA A 900 25.70 12.79 -4.24
CA ALA A 900 25.10 13.06 -5.54
C ALA A 900 23.75 12.34 -5.70
N LYS A 901 23.62 11.16 -5.07
CA LYS A 901 22.40 10.35 -5.01
C LYS A 901 22.46 9.42 -3.80
N ARG A 902 21.35 8.71 -3.56
CA ARG A 902 21.12 7.87 -2.38
C ARG A 902 22.15 6.75 -2.23
N GLY A 903 22.30 5.88 -3.24
CA GLY A 903 23.27 4.78 -3.30
C GLY A 903 23.12 3.64 -2.27
N ALA A 904 22.32 3.80 -1.22
CA ALA A 904 22.00 2.79 -0.21
C ALA A 904 20.69 3.16 0.51
N ILE A 905 19.97 2.20 1.12
CA ILE A 905 18.73 2.51 1.85
C ILE A 905 18.98 3.41 3.06
N VAL A 906 20.13 3.21 3.73
CA VAL A 906 20.57 4.06 4.84
C VAL A 906 22.06 4.36 4.71
N LEU A 907 22.41 5.64 4.87
CA LEU A 907 23.78 6.11 5.04
C LEU A 907 24.00 6.51 6.50
N ASN A 908 25.00 5.94 7.17
CA ASN A 908 25.37 6.30 8.54
C ASN A 908 26.81 6.81 8.59
N ILE A 909 26.99 8.05 9.05
CA ILE A 909 28.26 8.78 8.95
C ILE A 909 28.85 9.00 10.34
N ARG A 910 30.14 8.68 10.47
CA ARG A 910 30.97 9.03 11.64
C ARG A 910 32.21 9.79 11.18
N VAL A 911 32.61 10.78 11.97
CA VAL A 911 33.82 11.56 11.76
C VAL A 911 34.62 11.57 13.06
N ASN A 912 35.90 11.22 12.99
CA ASN A 912 36.81 11.17 14.14
C ASN A 912 36.23 10.35 15.31
N GLY A 913 35.60 9.22 14.99
CA GLY A 913 34.95 8.31 15.95
C GLY A 913 33.60 8.79 16.50
N ARG A 914 33.16 10.01 16.21
CA ARG A 914 31.88 10.58 16.68
C ARG A 914 30.79 10.46 15.61
N PRO A 915 29.52 10.23 15.99
CA PRO A 915 28.42 10.17 15.02
C PRO A 915 28.11 11.55 14.44
N ALA A 916 28.11 11.68 13.11
CA ALA A 916 27.56 12.85 12.42
C ALA A 916 26.04 12.72 12.28
N GLY A 917 25.56 11.50 11.99
CA GLY A 917 24.14 11.14 11.91
C GLY A 917 23.85 10.16 10.78
N LYS A 918 22.56 9.98 10.49
CA LYS A 918 22.06 9.04 9.47
C LYS A 918 21.18 9.77 8.47
N ILE A 919 21.26 9.37 7.21
CA ILE A 919 20.48 9.91 6.10
C ILE A 919 19.58 8.78 5.57
N PHE A 920 18.27 9.08 5.50
CA PHE A 920 17.21 8.16 5.05
C PHE A 920 16.49 8.64 3.79
N TRP A 921 16.50 9.96 3.58
CA TRP A 921 15.80 10.68 2.52
C TRP A 921 16.47 12.05 2.31
N ARG A 922 16.02 12.80 1.31
CA ARG A 922 16.59 14.11 0.98
C ARG A 922 16.37 15.16 2.09
N PRO A 923 17.24 16.20 2.14
CA PRO A 923 18.45 16.35 1.32
C PRO A 923 19.54 15.36 1.76
N TYR A 924 20.25 14.76 0.79
CA TYR A 924 21.32 13.79 1.07
C TYR A 924 22.62 14.51 1.47
N GLU A 925 22.54 15.25 2.58
CA GLU A 925 23.66 15.97 3.15
C GLU A 925 23.64 15.94 4.68
N ILE A 926 24.81 16.13 5.28
CA ILE A 926 24.93 16.21 6.73
C ILE A 926 26.00 17.21 7.14
N SER A 927 25.68 18.05 8.14
CA SER A 927 26.66 18.99 8.71
C SER A 927 27.74 18.23 9.48
N LEU A 928 28.98 18.70 9.35
CA LEU A 928 30.15 18.20 10.05
C LEU A 928 30.64 19.18 11.13
N ASP A 929 29.85 20.21 11.44
CA ASP A 929 30.23 21.25 12.38
C ASP A 929 30.57 20.68 13.77
N GLY A 930 31.73 21.05 14.29
CA GLY A 930 32.22 20.59 15.59
C GLY A 930 32.77 19.15 15.62
N LEU A 931 32.84 18.48 14.47
CA LEU A 931 33.41 17.13 14.35
C LEU A 931 34.82 17.09 13.75
N LEU A 932 35.21 18.17 13.05
CA LEU A 932 36.49 18.31 12.36
C LEU A 932 37.54 18.99 13.24
N HIS A 933 38.81 18.69 12.98
CA HIS A 933 39.96 19.35 13.62
C HIS A 933 41.09 19.57 12.62
N GLU A 934 42.02 20.46 12.94
CA GLU A 934 43.22 20.67 12.13
C GLU A 934 44.05 19.38 12.01
N GLY A 935 44.65 19.18 10.84
CA GLY A 935 45.40 17.97 10.48
C GLY A 935 44.50 16.87 9.93
N GLU A 936 44.85 15.62 10.25
CA GLU A 936 44.20 14.44 9.68
C GLU A 936 42.83 14.19 10.29
N ASN A 937 41.80 14.12 9.46
CA ASN A 937 40.45 13.73 9.84
C ASN A 937 40.13 12.36 9.24
N LYS A 938 39.45 11.52 10.02
CA LYS A 938 38.96 10.21 9.61
C LYS A 938 37.45 10.24 9.44
N ILE A 939 36.97 9.75 8.29
CA ILE A 939 35.55 9.58 8.02
C ILE A 939 35.21 8.10 7.78
N GLU A 940 34.12 7.65 8.37
CA GLU A 940 33.53 6.33 8.16
C GLU A 940 32.08 6.47 7.69
N ILE A 941 31.74 5.82 6.57
CA ILE A 941 30.40 5.80 6.01
C ILE A 941 29.93 4.34 5.95
N THR A 942 28.85 4.04 6.66
CA THR A 942 28.20 2.72 6.59
C THR A 942 27.03 2.79 5.63
N LEU A 943 27.11 2.01 4.55
CA LEU A 943 26.07 1.79 3.56
C LEU A 943 25.22 0.58 3.99
N THR A 944 23.89 0.72 4.01
CA THR A 944 22.97 -0.40 4.25
C THR A 944 22.11 -0.65 3.01
N GLY A 945 22.25 -1.83 2.40
CA GLY A 945 21.51 -2.22 1.20
C GLY A 945 20.12 -2.79 1.47
N SER A 946 19.46 -3.21 0.39
CA SER A 946 18.17 -3.91 0.42
C SER A 946 18.32 -5.40 0.09
N LEU A 947 17.23 -6.15 0.06
CA LEU A 947 17.22 -7.55 -0.39
C LEU A 947 17.08 -7.70 -1.91
N ARG A 948 16.92 -6.59 -2.66
CA ARG A 948 16.60 -6.61 -4.09
C ARG A 948 17.62 -7.34 -4.95
N ASN A 949 18.91 -7.10 -4.68
CA ASN A 949 20.00 -7.72 -5.41
C ASN A 949 20.19 -9.20 -5.03
N LEU A 950 19.71 -9.64 -3.87
CA LEU A 950 19.75 -11.04 -3.45
C LEU A 950 18.57 -11.84 -3.98
N LEU A 951 17.35 -11.29 -3.85
CA LEU A 951 16.08 -12.02 -4.04
C LEU A 951 15.40 -11.75 -5.39
N GLY A 952 15.81 -10.72 -6.13
CA GLY A 952 15.21 -10.40 -7.43
C GLY A 952 13.97 -9.49 -7.34
N PRO A 953 13.17 -9.39 -8.42
CA PRO A 953 13.28 -10.13 -9.67
C PRO A 953 14.51 -9.74 -10.50
N HIS A 954 15.39 -10.68 -10.83
CA HIS A 954 16.65 -10.37 -11.54
C HIS A 954 16.48 -10.24 -13.05
N HIS A 955 15.48 -10.88 -13.63
CA HIS A 955 15.47 -11.24 -15.05
C HIS A 955 14.46 -10.43 -15.89
N LEU A 956 14.25 -9.17 -15.55
CA LEU A 956 13.31 -8.29 -16.27
C LEU A 956 14.04 -7.36 -17.24
N LYS A 957 13.53 -7.22 -18.46
CA LYS A 957 14.05 -6.32 -19.51
C LYS A 957 14.01 -4.85 -19.08
N GLU A 958 12.99 -4.46 -18.33
CA GLU A 958 12.86 -3.08 -17.80
C GLU A 958 13.85 -2.77 -16.67
N GLY A 959 14.48 -3.80 -16.08
CA GLY A 959 15.36 -3.66 -14.93
C GLY A 959 14.60 -3.58 -13.61
N GLU A 960 14.83 -2.52 -12.82
CA GLU A 960 14.11 -2.31 -11.56
C GLU A 960 12.61 -2.05 -11.81
N CYS A 961 11.76 -2.91 -11.25
CA CYS A 961 10.32 -2.86 -11.40
C CYS A 961 9.66 -2.17 -10.19
N TYR A 962 8.77 -1.21 -10.44
CA TYR A 962 8.05 -0.46 -9.39
C TYR A 962 6.65 -1.04 -9.06
N SER A 963 6.31 -2.17 -9.70
CA SER A 963 5.07 -2.93 -9.50
C SER A 963 5.37 -4.42 -9.52
N VAL A 964 5.82 -4.95 -8.38
CA VAL A 964 6.36 -6.31 -8.29
C VAL A 964 5.28 -7.28 -7.77
N SER A 965 4.85 -8.20 -8.63
CA SER A 965 3.93 -9.29 -8.26
C SER A 965 4.67 -10.64 -8.25
N PRO A 966 4.07 -11.72 -7.73
CA PRO A 966 4.67 -13.06 -7.86
C PRO A 966 5.06 -13.41 -9.30
N GLY A 967 4.26 -13.01 -10.29
CA GLY A 967 4.50 -13.26 -11.71
C GLY A 967 5.78 -12.61 -12.26
N SER A 968 6.25 -11.52 -11.64
CA SER A 968 7.46 -10.78 -12.04
C SER A 968 8.76 -11.61 -11.89
N PHE A 969 8.74 -12.68 -11.09
CA PHE A 969 9.92 -13.53 -10.83
C PHE A 969 10.07 -14.69 -11.81
N TYR A 970 9.01 -15.03 -12.55
CA TYR A 970 8.96 -16.23 -13.39
C TYR A 970 9.20 -15.90 -14.86
N ARG A 971 9.95 -16.74 -15.56
CA ARG A 971 9.92 -16.78 -17.03
C ARG A 971 8.65 -17.50 -17.49
N ARG A 972 8.30 -18.61 -16.84
CA ARG A 972 7.04 -19.35 -17.03
C ARG A 972 6.45 -19.70 -15.68
N SER A 973 5.16 -19.50 -15.51
CA SER A 973 4.40 -20.08 -14.41
C SER A 973 3.03 -20.52 -14.95
N ARG A 974 2.45 -21.54 -14.34
CA ARG A 974 1.07 -22.00 -14.54
C ARG A 974 0.10 -21.34 -13.58
N VAL A 975 0.59 -20.75 -12.50
CA VAL A 975 -0.23 -20.21 -11.40
C VAL A 975 -0.26 -18.68 -11.42
N TRP A 976 0.88 -18.06 -11.69
CA TRP A 976 1.07 -16.62 -11.51
C TRP A 976 1.02 -15.82 -12.81
N ARG A 977 0.99 -16.50 -13.95
CA ARG A 977 0.88 -15.90 -15.29
C ARG A 977 0.38 -16.92 -16.31
N ASP A 978 -0.09 -16.43 -17.45
CA ASP A 978 -0.39 -17.26 -18.61
C ASP A 978 0.79 -17.22 -19.61
N GLY A 979 1.48 -18.35 -19.76
CA GLY A 979 2.52 -18.52 -20.78
C GLY A 979 3.89 -17.92 -20.46
N ASP A 980 4.66 -17.63 -21.52
CA ASP A 980 6.01 -17.05 -21.43
C ASP A 980 5.97 -15.59 -20.97
N ASN A 981 6.98 -15.18 -20.20
CA ASN A 981 7.15 -13.80 -19.81
C ASN A 981 7.73 -12.96 -20.94
N PRO A 982 6.96 -12.04 -21.56
CA PRO A 982 7.48 -11.21 -22.63
C PRO A 982 8.60 -10.28 -22.13
N ASP A 983 8.62 -9.97 -20.83
CA ASP A 983 9.61 -9.10 -20.20
C ASP A 983 10.83 -9.85 -19.67
N TRP A 984 10.91 -11.18 -19.85
CA TRP A 984 12.06 -11.94 -19.36
C TRP A 984 13.32 -11.75 -20.21
N THR A 985 14.47 -11.71 -19.53
CA THR A 985 15.80 -11.80 -20.11
C THR A 985 16.66 -12.78 -19.32
N ASP A 986 17.58 -13.47 -19.99
CA ASP A 986 18.54 -14.35 -19.31
C ASP A 986 19.63 -13.58 -18.54
N GLY A 987 19.71 -12.26 -18.75
CA GLY A 987 20.59 -11.36 -18.00
C GLY A 987 20.03 -10.99 -16.62
N TYR A 988 20.81 -10.21 -15.87
CA TYR A 988 20.50 -9.78 -14.51
C TYR A 988 20.29 -8.26 -14.47
N SER A 989 19.36 -7.79 -13.65
CA SER A 989 19.22 -6.40 -13.22
C SER A 989 19.65 -6.28 -11.76
N PHE A 990 20.55 -5.34 -11.49
CA PHE A 990 21.04 -5.01 -10.17
C PHE A 990 20.74 -3.55 -9.85
N VAL A 991 20.07 -3.30 -8.73
CA VAL A 991 19.92 -1.94 -8.23
C VAL A 991 21.26 -1.42 -7.73
N GLU A 992 21.48 -0.13 -7.89
CA GLU A 992 22.71 0.52 -7.47
C GLU A 992 22.92 0.39 -5.95
N PHE A 993 24.14 0.01 -5.58
CA PHE A 993 24.62 0.03 -4.21
C PHE A 993 26.03 0.63 -4.20
N GLY A 994 26.26 1.72 -3.46
CA GLY A 994 27.58 2.33 -3.40
C GLY A 994 27.65 3.74 -2.84
N LEU A 995 28.79 4.39 -3.08
CA LEU A 995 29.15 5.69 -2.49
C LEU A 995 29.27 6.77 -3.58
N PHE A 996 28.27 7.64 -3.69
CA PHE A 996 28.20 8.68 -4.71
C PHE A 996 28.32 10.07 -4.09
N LEU A 997 29.53 10.63 -4.03
CA LEU A 997 29.83 11.94 -3.42
C LEU A 997 29.62 13.09 -4.43
N LYS A 998 29.32 14.30 -3.94
CA LYS A 998 29.11 15.51 -4.75
C LYS A 998 30.04 16.66 -4.36
#